data_AF-A0A922PUR2-F1
#
_entry.id   AF-A0A922PUR2-F1
#
_cell.length_a   1.000
_cell.length_b   1.000
_cell.length_c   1.000
_cell.angle_alpha   90.00
_cell.angle_beta   90.00
_cell.angle_gamma   90.00
#
_symmetry.space_group_name_H-M   'P 1'
#
loop_
_entity.id
_entity.type
_entity.pdbx_description
1 polymer ?
#
loop_
_entity_poly.entity_id
_entity_poly.type
_entity_poly.pdbx_seq_one_letter_code
_entity_poly.pdbx_strand_id
1 'polypeptide(L)'
;MDVTDPDNPIELTNGDSKDSLTGQVGDSMVLTIPQQQLNDYLDTDEYELADNNPNVDVNSKTINPRKFAVQTTDNVITINLVQSQKADLKFVDQDTSGCDSDNPYNSPVINVTGITTTYAATGKPEAVISFGKGTPIADAISALNKKGYELVSNNFGDSTKFDTDSKNDQHFVVIMKHATCQLNDNHTVHETIHYQYENGDMAEPDYIAEASFNWTGTYDDVTKQTTWNYPTEGQTFDKVSSPTIKGYTPDQASIPQVTVKYNSYNIVKTVIYKADNQTAKITYIDDTDNQPLSTDNASGKFDTVITFSPDVLNKINDYERQGYRLVSNNFDNQTYQANNGDNAFTVHLAHNIVNVSDTDTVNEIIHYVYTDGSQAAPDYLAHVTWIRSGKQDMTKTGEKDRGIIWDKTELQTLPVVDSPQISGYVADQGSIPAQTVNFGDKDIVKTVTYHAGDQKATITYIDQATGKTLKIIPQKGNADTPIQYLSKNDLQGYFDDGYQLVKDGNGYDPKGVAPNFDDNSNVDQNFNIYLEHTYQTINPSHPGNPGKPINNNPNGVKYQSGTDAKSLTINGTQTIIYTGLPKDKQLANDTSQHVRFTHEIVIDKVTGQTVEDHGWTGPQTYQTVKTPEVAGYTPDKTVSGGETVTYQNPDSQDIVHFTPVNDTQKATIIYVDQNTGDHVKTVTESGKSNSVIDYYSASDLQKLSDQGYQLVNNGYDPDNQVPSFDDSSDIDQTFYIHLAHGTQETTRDDTINETIHYIYAGGKKAHDDVIAEKTFTQNGTKDLVTGDITWRPVTSQQFASVKSPTISGYTPDYTVVPAVTVNYGDPDINTTVTYTAGQQVATIVYVDRTTGQTLNTLMEHGASDTTIPYQSANDLKTYEGQGYVLDDNQYDPTTTPKFDDDSNVDQTYYIYLKHGTKNVSETPTVHETIHYVYADGTTAAKDVTAQKQFSRQGTEDLVTKQITWQPVASQQFASVKSPTITGYTPDQLSIPAIMVNYNDGDVVRRVTYTPAELQATIKYIDDNTGAVLQTDNGTGKYQDPIKFANDVNTQIKDYEGQGYTLVSNNFAGQKYQADNAKNTF
;
A
#
# COMPACT_ATOMS: atom_id res chain seq x y z
N MET A 1 -68.74 62.77 -84.27
CA MET A 1 -69.86 63.40 -84.97
C MET A 1 -71.02 62.43 -85.03
N ASP A 2 -72.25 62.83 -84.75
CA ASP A 2 -72.72 63.91 -83.86
C ASP A 2 -74.25 63.77 -83.71
N VAL A 3 -74.77 64.32 -82.62
CA VAL A 3 -76.04 65.05 -82.46
C VAL A 3 -77.08 64.99 -83.62
N THR A 4 -78.34 64.64 -83.26
CA THR A 4 -79.66 64.94 -83.90
C THR A 4 -80.09 64.26 -85.22
N ASP A 5 -81.32 63.72 -85.24
CA ASP A 5 -82.59 64.34 -85.74
C ASP A 5 -82.59 65.02 -87.15
N PRO A 6 -83.72 65.12 -87.91
CA PRO A 6 -85.13 64.77 -87.59
C PRO A 6 -85.94 64.08 -88.74
N ASP A 7 -87.29 64.07 -88.59
CA ASP A 7 -88.35 63.37 -89.34
C ASP A 7 -88.70 63.79 -90.81
N ASN A 8 -89.59 62.97 -91.42
CA ASN A 8 -90.77 63.34 -92.25
C ASN A 8 -90.59 63.83 -93.72
N PRO A 9 -91.69 63.99 -94.52
CA PRO A 9 -93.07 63.42 -94.46
C PRO A 9 -93.44 62.65 -95.77
N ILE A 10 -94.66 62.14 -96.04
CA ILE A 10 -95.90 62.79 -96.56
C ILE A 10 -96.96 61.66 -96.68
N GLU A 11 -98.14 61.69 -96.04
CA GLU A 11 -99.38 62.46 -96.36
C GLU A 11 -100.12 61.99 -97.64
N LEU A 12 -101.45 62.04 -97.81
CA LEU A 12 -102.60 62.46 -96.98
C LEU A 12 -103.91 61.87 -97.57
N THR A 13 -105.04 61.96 -96.85
CA THR A 13 -106.39 61.94 -97.46
C THR A 13 -107.20 63.16 -97.02
N ASN A 14 -107.70 63.94 -97.98
CA ASN A 14 -108.45 65.20 -97.74
C ASN A 14 -109.96 64.97 -97.56
N GLY A 15 -110.65 65.95 -96.96
CA GLY A 15 -112.08 65.92 -96.65
C GLY A 15 -113.00 66.75 -97.56
N ASP A 16 -114.29 66.47 -97.42
CA ASP A 16 -115.50 67.27 -97.73
C ASP A 16 -115.55 68.21 -98.94
N SER A 17 -116.41 67.86 -99.91
CA SER A 17 -117.64 68.63 -100.18
C SER A 17 -118.63 67.89 -101.11
N LYS A 18 -119.86 68.40 -101.20
CA LYS A 18 -121.00 67.90 -102.02
C LYS A 18 -120.97 68.57 -103.41
N ASP A 19 -121.61 68.10 -104.49
CA ASP A 19 -123.01 67.67 -104.61
C ASP A 19 -123.29 66.72 -105.81
N SER A 20 -124.55 66.31 -105.98
CA SER A 20 -125.02 65.19 -106.83
C SER A 20 -125.33 65.50 -108.30
N LEU A 21 -125.36 64.46 -109.17
CA LEU A 21 -126.59 64.06 -109.91
C LEU A 21 -126.51 62.68 -110.63
N THR A 22 -127.67 62.02 -110.69
CA THR A 22 -128.02 60.62 -111.02
C THR A 22 -127.95 60.16 -112.50
N GLY A 23 -127.80 58.84 -112.76
CA GLY A 23 -128.20 58.19 -114.03
C GLY A 23 -127.77 56.71 -114.20
N GLN A 24 -128.55 55.87 -114.90
CA GLN A 24 -128.25 54.45 -115.20
C GLN A 24 -128.53 54.06 -116.67
N VAL A 25 -127.69 53.18 -117.24
CA VAL A 25 -127.95 51.99 -118.11
C VAL A 25 -126.63 51.60 -118.81
N GLY A 26 -126.45 50.33 -119.19
CA GLY A 26 -125.18 49.77 -119.70
C GLY A 26 -125.17 49.39 -121.19
N ASP A 27 -124.15 48.61 -121.56
CA ASP A 27 -123.74 48.16 -122.90
C ASP A 27 -123.37 49.25 -123.93
N SER A 28 -122.60 48.84 -124.94
CA SER A 28 -121.92 49.76 -125.86
C SER A 28 -122.86 50.38 -126.92
N MET A 29 -123.09 51.69 -126.82
CA MET A 29 -123.55 52.54 -127.94
C MET A 29 -122.61 53.75 -128.06
N VAL A 30 -121.80 53.86 -129.12
CA VAL A 30 -122.12 54.20 -130.52
C VAL A 30 -122.13 55.72 -130.76
N LEU A 31 -121.19 56.17 -131.59
CA LEU A 31 -121.07 57.56 -132.06
C LEU A 31 -122.11 57.89 -133.13
N THR A 32 -122.58 59.14 -133.17
CA THR A 32 -123.06 59.81 -134.40
C THR A 32 -122.82 61.30 -134.26
N ILE A 33 -122.21 61.93 -135.27
CA ILE A 33 -121.69 63.31 -135.20
C ILE A 33 -121.68 63.90 -136.65
N PRO A 34 -121.87 65.22 -136.93
CA PRO A 34 -121.94 65.73 -138.32
C PRO A 34 -121.09 67.00 -138.66
N GLN A 35 -119.99 66.79 -139.38
CA GLN A 35 -119.14 67.73 -140.15
C GLN A 35 -118.68 69.09 -139.62
N GLN A 36 -119.10 69.54 -138.44
CA GLN A 36 -118.64 70.82 -137.91
C GLN A 36 -118.52 70.95 -136.37
N GLN A 37 -117.88 70.05 -135.62
CA GLN A 37 -118.27 68.69 -135.19
C GLN A 37 -118.52 67.54 -136.19
N LEU A 38 -117.53 67.17 -137.02
CA LEU A 38 -117.10 65.79 -137.35
C LEU A 38 -116.41 65.75 -138.71
N ASN A 39 -115.13 66.06 -138.72
CA ASN A 39 -114.15 65.42 -139.59
C ASN A 39 -112.95 65.24 -138.66
N ASP A 40 -112.57 63.99 -138.41
CA ASP A 40 -111.42 63.35 -139.04
C ASP A 40 -110.18 63.49 -138.13
N TYR A 41 -109.84 62.41 -137.44
CA TYR A 41 -108.97 61.32 -137.91
C TYR A 41 -107.49 61.73 -137.84
N LEU A 42 -106.75 61.01 -136.99
CA LEU A 42 -105.34 60.67 -137.14
C LEU A 42 -104.35 61.79 -137.52
N ASP A 43 -103.47 62.14 -136.58
CA ASP A 43 -102.17 61.46 -136.62
C ASP A 43 -101.72 61.12 -135.18
N THR A 44 -100.65 60.33 -135.05
CA THR A 44 -100.13 59.83 -133.75
C THR A 44 -99.27 60.88 -133.00
N ASP A 45 -98.45 60.62 -131.98
CA ASP A 45 -97.06 60.16 -132.14
C ASP A 45 -96.17 60.42 -130.87
N GLU A 46 -95.06 59.68 -130.78
CA GLU A 46 -94.13 59.39 -129.65
C GLU A 46 -92.90 60.33 -129.50
N TYR A 47 -92.11 60.21 -128.40
CA TYR A 47 -90.65 60.51 -128.31
C TYR A 47 -90.01 59.99 -126.99
N GLU A 48 -88.67 59.89 -126.94
CA GLU A 48 -87.83 59.49 -125.78
C GLU A 48 -86.64 60.46 -125.56
N LEU A 49 -85.63 60.09 -124.75
CA LEU A 49 -84.35 60.80 -124.47
C LEU A 49 -84.46 62.09 -123.61
N ALA A 50 -83.38 62.77 -123.19
CA ALA A 50 -82.09 62.43 -122.52
C ALA A 50 -81.30 63.77 -122.39
N ASP A 51 -80.23 63.85 -121.60
CA ASP A 51 -79.31 65.02 -121.68
C ASP A 51 -77.85 64.62 -121.89
N ASN A 52 -77.32 65.13 -123.00
CA ASN A 52 -75.91 65.23 -123.30
C ASN A 52 -75.67 66.62 -123.91
N ASN A 53 -75.72 67.68 -123.08
CA ASN A 53 -75.16 69.02 -123.32
C ASN A 53 -75.87 69.91 -124.39
N PRO A 54 -76.06 71.24 -124.16
CA PRO A 54 -76.08 72.00 -122.90
C PRO A 54 -77.22 73.06 -122.83
N ASN A 55 -77.18 73.91 -121.78
CA ASN A 55 -77.95 75.15 -121.59
C ASN A 55 -79.47 75.06 -121.29
N VAL A 56 -79.84 75.63 -120.14
CA VAL A 56 -80.81 76.74 -119.99
C VAL A 56 -82.08 76.72 -120.88
N ASP A 57 -83.17 76.26 -120.25
CA ASP A 57 -84.53 76.87 -120.24
C ASP A 57 -85.62 76.46 -121.27
N VAL A 58 -86.86 76.49 -120.75
CA VAL A 58 -88.23 76.39 -121.31
C VAL A 58 -88.61 75.59 -122.61
N ASN A 59 -89.68 74.78 -122.42
CA ASN A 59 -90.88 74.60 -123.29
C ASN A 59 -90.86 73.69 -124.57
N SER A 60 -91.42 72.49 -124.39
CA SER A 60 -92.56 71.90 -125.16
C SER A 60 -92.37 71.06 -126.46
N LYS A 61 -93.04 69.89 -126.44
CA LYS A 61 -93.87 69.24 -127.50
C LYS A 61 -93.28 68.48 -128.74
N THR A 62 -93.33 67.12 -128.66
CA THR A 62 -93.92 66.12 -129.62
C THR A 62 -93.25 65.66 -130.96
N ILE A 63 -93.40 64.34 -131.27
CA ILE A 63 -93.52 63.63 -132.61
C ILE A 63 -92.27 63.04 -133.35
N ASN A 64 -91.97 61.74 -133.11
CA ASN A 64 -91.86 60.50 -133.96
C ASN A 64 -91.43 60.58 -135.49
N PRO A 65 -91.68 59.64 -136.47
CA PRO A 65 -92.38 58.33 -136.50
C PRO A 65 -91.81 57.12 -137.32
N ARG A 66 -92.56 56.00 -137.19
CA ARG A 66 -92.80 54.88 -138.14
C ARG A 66 -91.95 53.60 -138.07
N LYS A 67 -92.64 52.49 -137.76
CA LYS A 67 -92.63 51.31 -138.65
C LYS A 67 -94.03 50.72 -138.84
N PHE A 68 -94.78 51.34 -139.74
CA PHE A 68 -96.11 50.87 -140.16
C PHE A 68 -96.08 49.57 -140.98
N ALA A 69 -97.16 48.80 -140.89
CA ALA A 69 -97.67 47.96 -141.98
C ALA A 69 -99.12 48.41 -142.30
N VAL A 70 -99.25 49.55 -143.00
CA VAL A 70 -100.54 50.06 -143.48
C VAL A 70 -100.98 49.27 -144.71
N GLN A 71 -102.25 48.86 -144.74
CA GLN A 71 -103.06 49.04 -145.95
C GLN A 71 -104.36 49.76 -145.61
N THR A 72 -104.56 50.87 -146.31
CA THR A 72 -105.81 51.63 -146.45
C THR A 72 -106.86 50.77 -147.23
N THR A 73 -108.15 51.07 -147.27
CA THR A 73 -108.85 52.37 -147.26
C THR A 73 -110.22 52.34 -146.53
N ASP A 74 -110.78 53.53 -146.31
CA ASP A 74 -112.22 53.82 -146.13
C ASP A 74 -113.01 53.15 -144.96
N ASN A 75 -113.04 53.85 -143.81
CA ASN A 75 -114.13 53.92 -142.82
C ASN A 75 -114.52 52.67 -141.95
N VAL A 76 -114.17 52.73 -140.63
CA VAL A 76 -114.76 52.03 -139.44
C VAL A 76 -114.29 50.57 -139.11
N ILE A 77 -114.00 50.22 -137.82
CA ILE A 77 -113.92 48.86 -137.16
C ILE A 77 -113.64 48.94 -135.60
N THR A 78 -113.65 47.83 -134.79
CA THR A 78 -113.75 47.80 -133.26
C THR A 78 -113.11 46.56 -132.53
N ILE A 79 -112.58 46.63 -131.27
CA ILE A 79 -111.86 45.54 -130.46
C ILE A 79 -111.99 45.66 -128.86
N ASN A 80 -111.62 44.64 -128.01
CA ASN A 80 -111.80 44.47 -126.50
C ASN A 80 -110.53 43.95 -125.65
N LEU A 81 -110.56 43.88 -124.27
CA LEU A 81 -109.41 43.57 -123.30
C LEU A 81 -109.72 42.82 -121.92
N VAL A 82 -108.69 42.39 -121.11
CA VAL A 82 -108.73 41.58 -119.79
C VAL A 82 -107.51 41.83 -118.78
N GLN A 83 -107.50 41.36 -117.49
CA GLN A 83 -106.53 41.63 -116.34
C GLN A 83 -105.78 40.42 -115.63
N SER A 84 -105.01 40.61 -114.52
CA SER A 84 -103.99 39.67 -113.87
C SER A 84 -103.76 39.76 -112.30
N GLN A 85 -102.90 38.90 -111.67
CA GLN A 85 -102.74 38.60 -110.19
C GLN A 85 -101.30 38.58 -109.55
N LYS A 86 -101.13 38.50 -108.19
CA LYS A 86 -99.83 38.46 -107.42
C LYS A 86 -99.77 37.62 -106.09
N ALA A 87 -98.55 37.32 -105.58
CA ALA A 87 -98.25 36.65 -104.28
C ALA A 87 -96.76 36.83 -103.79
N ASP A 88 -96.43 36.57 -102.50
CA ASP A 88 -95.08 36.63 -101.89
C ASP A 88 -94.80 35.63 -100.72
N LEU A 89 -93.53 35.45 -100.31
CA LEU A 89 -93.09 34.56 -99.21
C LEU A 89 -91.88 35.12 -98.42
N LYS A 90 -91.80 34.83 -97.11
CA LYS A 90 -90.67 35.19 -96.21
C LYS A 90 -90.18 34.03 -95.32
N PHE A 91 -88.93 34.10 -94.86
CA PHE A 91 -88.37 33.27 -93.78
C PHE A 91 -88.14 34.11 -92.51
N VAL A 92 -88.55 33.63 -91.33
CA VAL A 92 -88.51 34.38 -90.06
C VAL A 92 -87.90 33.56 -88.91
N ASP A 93 -87.26 34.25 -87.96
CA ASP A 93 -86.60 33.65 -86.79
C ASP A 93 -87.51 33.68 -85.54
N GLN A 94 -87.70 32.53 -84.91
CA GLN A 94 -88.48 32.37 -83.68
C GLN A 94 -87.72 32.83 -82.42
N ASP A 95 -86.40 32.68 -82.39
CA ASP A 95 -85.59 32.93 -81.19
C ASP A 95 -85.06 34.38 -81.14
N THR A 96 -85.21 35.13 -82.23
CA THR A 96 -84.93 36.58 -82.27
C THR A 96 -86.04 37.38 -81.58
N SER A 97 -85.64 38.31 -80.71
CA SER A 97 -86.54 39.24 -80.02
C SER A 97 -87.34 40.09 -81.01
N GLY A 98 -88.66 39.90 -81.04
CA GLY A 98 -89.59 40.60 -81.94
C GLY A 98 -90.45 39.69 -82.82
N CYS A 99 -90.33 38.36 -82.72
CA CYS A 99 -91.26 37.43 -83.36
C CYS A 99 -92.72 37.66 -82.91
N ASP A 100 -93.62 37.74 -83.89
CA ASP A 100 -95.08 37.73 -83.75
C ASP A 100 -95.58 36.27 -83.90
N SER A 101 -96.05 35.67 -82.79
CA SER A 101 -96.55 34.29 -82.76
C SER A 101 -97.92 34.14 -83.44
N ASP A 102 -98.70 35.21 -83.49
CA ASP A 102 -100.11 35.18 -83.84
C ASP A 102 -100.30 35.52 -85.32
N ASN A 103 -99.40 36.32 -85.90
CA ASN A 103 -99.19 36.45 -87.34
C ASN A 103 -97.70 36.37 -87.72
N PRO A 104 -97.16 35.15 -87.95
CA PRO A 104 -95.75 34.96 -88.30
C PRO A 104 -95.23 35.74 -89.52
N TYR A 105 -96.09 36.22 -90.44
CA TYR A 105 -95.65 37.01 -91.61
C TYR A 105 -95.16 38.43 -91.24
N ASN A 106 -95.54 38.92 -90.05
CA ASN A 106 -95.06 40.18 -89.48
C ASN A 106 -93.66 40.05 -88.83
N SER A 107 -93.20 38.82 -88.55
CA SER A 107 -91.98 38.58 -87.79
C SER A 107 -90.70 39.01 -88.51
N PRO A 108 -89.60 39.30 -87.78
CA PRO A 108 -88.32 39.67 -88.37
C PRO A 108 -87.80 38.64 -89.37
N VAL A 109 -87.49 39.09 -90.58
CA VAL A 109 -86.94 38.23 -91.64
C VAL A 109 -85.52 37.80 -91.30
N ILE A 110 -85.22 36.51 -91.51
CA ILE A 110 -83.87 35.96 -91.39
C ILE A 110 -82.97 36.60 -92.45
N ASN A 111 -82.00 37.40 -92.00
CA ASN A 111 -81.05 38.10 -92.86
C ASN A 111 -79.66 37.44 -92.79
N VAL A 112 -79.51 36.29 -93.48
CA VAL A 112 -78.22 35.57 -93.57
C VAL A 112 -77.60 35.78 -94.94
N THR A 113 -76.44 36.43 -94.97
CA THR A 113 -75.72 36.81 -96.20
C THR A 113 -75.51 35.63 -97.15
N GLY A 114 -76.03 35.76 -98.38
CA GLY A 114 -75.92 34.75 -99.43
C GLY A 114 -77.04 33.71 -99.48
N ILE A 115 -78.04 33.78 -98.60
CA ILE A 115 -79.25 32.94 -98.63
C ILE A 115 -80.45 33.83 -98.99
N THR A 116 -81.25 33.43 -99.98
CA THR A 116 -82.50 34.12 -100.31
C THR A 116 -83.60 33.73 -99.33
N THR A 117 -84.09 34.69 -98.56
CA THR A 117 -85.11 34.50 -97.51
C THR A 117 -86.43 35.22 -97.79
N THR A 118 -86.57 35.88 -98.95
CA THR A 118 -87.82 36.51 -99.41
C THR A 118 -88.04 36.29 -100.91
N TYR A 119 -89.30 36.15 -101.33
CA TYR A 119 -89.69 35.76 -102.69
C TYR A 119 -91.01 36.45 -103.12
N ALA A 120 -91.21 36.73 -104.41
CA ALA A 120 -92.44 37.33 -104.94
C ALA A 120 -92.76 36.83 -106.37
N ALA A 121 -94.04 36.77 -106.74
CA ALA A 121 -94.51 36.27 -108.04
C ALA A 121 -95.81 36.95 -108.52
N THR A 122 -96.06 36.90 -109.83
CA THR A 122 -97.30 37.39 -110.47
C THR A 122 -97.78 36.43 -111.56
N GLY A 123 -99.07 36.46 -111.89
CA GLY A 123 -99.66 35.47 -112.80
C GLY A 123 -101.08 35.79 -113.28
N LYS A 124 -101.75 34.76 -113.82
CA LYS A 124 -103.19 34.76 -114.09
C LYS A 124 -103.92 34.03 -112.95
N PRO A 125 -105.21 34.33 -112.69
CA PRO A 125 -106.01 33.53 -111.78
C PRO A 125 -105.92 32.03 -112.09
N GLU A 126 -105.96 31.18 -111.06
CA GLU A 126 -105.88 29.72 -111.13
C GLU A 126 -104.56 29.11 -111.67
N ALA A 127 -103.55 29.94 -111.99
CA ALA A 127 -102.21 29.45 -112.33
C ALA A 127 -101.41 29.08 -111.06
N VAL A 128 -100.55 28.06 -111.17
CA VAL A 128 -99.63 27.65 -110.08
C VAL A 128 -98.62 28.78 -109.79
N ILE A 129 -98.39 29.08 -108.52
CA ILE A 129 -97.42 30.08 -108.07
C ILE A 129 -96.02 29.49 -108.25
N SER A 130 -95.23 30.10 -109.12
CA SER A 130 -93.81 29.79 -109.28
C SER A 130 -92.99 31.05 -108.98
N PHE A 131 -92.30 31.06 -107.84
CA PHE A 131 -91.32 32.09 -107.48
C PHE A 131 -90.07 32.00 -108.37
N GLY A 132 -90.20 32.43 -109.62
CA GLY A 132 -89.19 32.27 -110.67
C GLY A 132 -87.98 33.19 -110.50
N LYS A 133 -86.78 32.62 -110.72
CA LYS A 133 -85.46 33.22 -110.44
C LYS A 133 -85.21 33.55 -108.96
N GLY A 134 -84.91 32.49 -108.21
CA GLY A 134 -84.33 32.54 -106.87
C GLY A 134 -83.66 31.21 -106.52
N THR A 135 -83.11 31.10 -105.32
CA THR A 135 -82.73 29.79 -104.73
C THR A 135 -84.01 29.00 -104.42
N PRO A 136 -84.10 27.67 -104.63
CA PRO A 136 -85.26 26.90 -104.19
C PRO A 136 -85.48 27.02 -102.67
N ILE A 137 -86.74 27.10 -102.24
CA ILE A 137 -87.11 27.28 -100.82
C ILE A 137 -86.53 26.15 -99.95
N ALA A 138 -86.52 24.91 -100.44
CA ALA A 138 -85.90 23.77 -99.76
C ALA A 138 -84.37 23.92 -99.59
N ASP A 139 -83.67 24.49 -100.58
CA ASP A 139 -82.23 24.76 -100.49
C ASP A 139 -81.93 25.89 -99.51
N ALA A 140 -82.80 26.91 -99.43
CA ALA A 140 -82.69 27.98 -98.43
C ALA A 140 -82.87 27.44 -97.00
N ILE A 141 -83.83 26.55 -96.76
CA ILE A 141 -83.97 25.82 -95.48
C ILE A 141 -82.68 25.02 -95.18
N SER A 142 -82.19 24.24 -96.14
CA SER A 142 -80.99 23.40 -95.96
C SER A 142 -79.71 24.23 -95.72
N ALA A 143 -79.64 25.42 -96.31
CA ALA A 143 -78.54 26.36 -96.10
C ALA A 143 -78.60 27.03 -94.73
N LEU A 144 -79.79 27.37 -94.22
CA LEU A 144 -79.98 27.89 -92.86
C LEU A 144 -79.69 26.84 -91.79
N ASN A 145 -80.06 25.57 -92.02
CA ASN A 145 -79.69 24.49 -91.10
C ASN A 145 -78.16 24.36 -90.93
N LYS A 146 -77.39 24.59 -92.00
CA LYS A 146 -75.91 24.64 -91.97
C LYS A 146 -75.34 25.92 -91.32
N LYS A 147 -76.19 26.80 -90.80
CA LYS A 147 -75.84 28.05 -90.11
C LYS A 147 -76.27 28.06 -88.64
N GLY A 148 -76.65 26.90 -88.08
CA GLY A 148 -77.05 26.76 -86.67
C GLY A 148 -78.55 26.96 -86.43
N TYR A 149 -79.34 27.12 -87.50
CA TYR A 149 -80.80 27.15 -87.40
C TYR A 149 -81.41 25.73 -87.49
N GLU A 150 -82.67 25.59 -87.08
CA GLU A 150 -83.51 24.40 -87.25
C GLU A 150 -84.88 24.81 -87.79
N LEU A 151 -85.44 24.05 -88.75
CA LEU A 151 -86.76 24.31 -89.32
C LEU A 151 -87.88 24.06 -88.30
N VAL A 152 -88.74 25.04 -88.10
CA VAL A 152 -89.92 24.95 -87.23
C VAL A 152 -91.19 24.71 -88.06
N SER A 153 -91.40 25.46 -89.14
CA SER A 153 -92.54 25.24 -90.05
C SER A 153 -92.36 25.91 -91.43
N ASN A 154 -93.19 25.51 -92.40
CA ASN A 154 -93.33 26.13 -93.73
C ASN A 154 -94.80 25.99 -94.16
N ASN A 155 -95.44 27.07 -94.63
CA ASN A 155 -96.83 27.05 -95.09
C ASN A 155 -97.02 27.12 -96.63
N PHE A 156 -95.94 27.08 -97.41
CA PHE A 156 -95.96 27.06 -98.89
C PHE A 156 -95.56 25.69 -99.46
N GLY A 157 -96.21 25.26 -100.55
CA GLY A 157 -95.94 23.99 -101.23
C GLY A 157 -96.16 24.06 -102.75
N ASP A 158 -95.59 23.09 -103.45
CA ASP A 158 -95.34 23.14 -104.90
C ASP A 158 -96.59 23.19 -105.81
N SER A 159 -97.78 22.96 -105.26
CA SER A 159 -99.06 22.97 -105.98
C SER A 159 -99.94 24.20 -105.71
N THR A 160 -99.46 25.16 -104.91
CA THR A 160 -100.22 26.37 -104.57
C THR A 160 -100.49 27.24 -105.81
N LYS A 161 -101.64 27.94 -105.84
CA LYS A 161 -102.11 28.73 -106.99
C LYS A 161 -102.47 30.16 -106.61
N PHE A 162 -102.33 31.07 -107.58
CA PHE A 162 -102.98 32.38 -107.52
C PHE A 162 -104.50 32.21 -107.48
N ASP A 163 -105.15 32.86 -106.52
CA ASP A 163 -106.61 32.87 -106.45
C ASP A 163 -107.25 33.86 -107.45
N THR A 164 -108.53 34.17 -107.25
CA THR A 164 -109.35 34.99 -108.15
C THR A 164 -109.58 36.44 -107.69
N ASP A 165 -109.07 36.88 -106.53
CA ASP A 165 -109.29 38.24 -106.01
C ASP A 165 -108.19 39.22 -106.41
N SER A 166 -108.42 39.99 -107.48
CA SER A 166 -107.45 40.98 -108.00
C SER A 166 -107.34 42.26 -107.19
N LYS A 167 -107.41 42.16 -105.86
CA LYS A 167 -107.32 43.25 -104.89
C LYS A 167 -106.38 42.98 -103.73
N ASN A 168 -106.06 41.72 -103.43
CA ASN A 168 -105.22 41.33 -102.31
C ASN A 168 -104.10 40.39 -102.81
N ASP A 169 -102.87 40.60 -102.35
CA ASP A 169 -101.73 39.72 -102.67
C ASP A 169 -101.67 38.57 -101.63
N GLN A 170 -101.30 37.35 -102.05
CA GLN A 170 -101.22 36.18 -101.15
C GLN A 170 -99.87 36.10 -100.42
N HIS A 171 -99.87 35.83 -99.11
CA HIS A 171 -98.68 35.87 -98.24
C HIS A 171 -98.30 34.50 -97.64
N PHE A 172 -97.01 34.15 -97.65
CA PHE A 172 -96.48 32.88 -97.13
C PHE A 172 -95.25 33.02 -96.20
N VAL A 173 -95.01 32.02 -95.34
CA VAL A 173 -93.98 32.06 -94.26
C VAL A 173 -93.28 30.71 -94.06
N VAL A 174 -91.97 30.76 -93.81
CA VAL A 174 -91.14 29.69 -93.24
C VAL A 174 -90.58 30.18 -91.89
N ILE A 175 -90.65 29.35 -90.84
CA ILE A 175 -90.16 29.70 -89.48
C ILE A 175 -88.97 28.80 -89.14
N MET A 176 -87.91 29.40 -88.59
CA MET A 176 -86.73 28.70 -88.07
C MET A 176 -86.45 29.10 -86.60
N LYS A 177 -85.66 28.32 -85.88
CA LYS A 177 -85.14 28.61 -84.53
C LYS A 177 -83.64 28.24 -84.43
N HIS A 178 -82.97 28.41 -83.29
CA HIS A 178 -81.53 28.13 -83.11
C HIS A 178 -81.29 26.69 -82.56
N ALA A 179 -80.02 26.25 -82.61
CA ALA A 179 -79.55 24.97 -82.09
C ALA A 179 -78.56 25.15 -80.90
N THR A 180 -78.55 24.18 -79.97
CA THR A 180 -77.72 24.21 -78.75
C THR A 180 -77.19 22.82 -78.37
N CYS A 181 -76.10 22.76 -77.60
CA CYS A 181 -75.49 21.51 -77.12
C CYS A 181 -74.95 21.62 -75.68
N GLN A 182 -74.46 20.50 -75.12
CA GLN A 182 -74.02 20.37 -73.72
C GLN A 182 -72.51 20.08 -73.63
N LEU A 183 -71.87 20.59 -72.58
CA LEU A 183 -70.46 20.41 -72.23
C LEU A 183 -70.32 19.91 -70.79
N ASN A 184 -69.25 19.17 -70.49
CA ASN A 184 -68.90 18.66 -69.16
C ASN A 184 -67.43 19.00 -68.85
N ASP A 185 -67.10 19.18 -67.56
CA ASP A 185 -65.74 19.46 -67.07
C ASP A 185 -65.55 18.92 -65.63
N ASN A 186 -64.30 18.70 -65.20
CA ASN A 186 -63.95 18.07 -63.91
C ASN A 186 -62.67 18.68 -63.30
N HIS A 187 -62.69 18.96 -62.00
CA HIS A 187 -61.58 19.53 -61.25
C HIS A 187 -61.34 18.80 -59.92
N THR A 188 -60.09 18.50 -59.60
CA THR A 188 -59.70 17.71 -58.43
C THR A 188 -58.93 18.55 -57.40
N VAL A 189 -59.20 18.27 -56.13
CA VAL A 189 -58.47 18.83 -54.99
C VAL A 189 -57.86 17.67 -54.21
N HIS A 190 -56.61 17.80 -53.78
CA HIS A 190 -55.90 16.77 -53.01
C HIS A 190 -55.63 17.21 -51.57
N GLU A 191 -55.65 16.26 -50.63
CA GLU A 191 -55.01 16.40 -49.31
C GLU A 191 -53.77 15.51 -49.25
N THR A 192 -52.67 16.03 -48.66
CA THR A 192 -51.42 15.30 -48.45
C THR A 192 -50.95 15.51 -47.01
N ILE A 193 -50.62 14.43 -46.31
CA ILE A 193 -50.11 14.45 -44.93
C ILE A 193 -48.74 13.78 -44.91
N HIS A 194 -47.70 14.59 -44.65
CA HIS A 194 -46.34 14.12 -44.46
C HIS A 194 -46.11 13.61 -43.03
N TYR A 195 -45.47 12.46 -42.87
CA TYR A 195 -45.05 11.93 -41.57
C TYR A 195 -43.52 12.00 -41.46
N GLN A 196 -43.00 12.80 -40.53
CA GLN A 196 -41.57 13.12 -40.43
C GLN A 196 -41.06 13.04 -38.99
N TYR A 197 -39.77 12.78 -38.80
CA TYR A 197 -39.09 12.93 -37.51
C TYR A 197 -38.66 14.39 -37.27
N GLU A 198 -38.26 14.76 -36.05
CA GLU A 198 -37.80 16.14 -35.72
C GLU A 198 -36.59 16.64 -36.54
N ASN A 199 -35.84 15.74 -37.18
CA ASN A 199 -34.73 16.10 -38.07
C ASN A 199 -35.14 16.34 -39.54
N GLY A 200 -36.41 16.08 -39.89
CA GLY A 200 -36.95 16.21 -41.26
C GLY A 200 -36.92 14.93 -42.11
N ASP A 201 -36.37 13.82 -41.60
CA ASP A 201 -36.41 12.53 -42.31
C ASP A 201 -37.85 11.97 -42.31
N MET A 202 -38.20 11.22 -43.36
CA MET A 202 -39.50 10.56 -43.49
C MET A 202 -39.66 9.45 -42.44
N ALA A 203 -40.75 9.51 -41.68
CA ALA A 203 -41.06 8.55 -40.61
C ALA A 203 -41.99 7.43 -41.07
N GLU A 204 -42.98 7.76 -41.91
CA GLU A 204 -43.90 6.85 -42.61
C GLU A 204 -44.22 7.46 -44.00
N PRO A 205 -44.70 6.68 -44.98
CA PRO A 205 -45.09 7.20 -46.29
C PRO A 205 -46.25 8.20 -46.22
N ASP A 206 -46.22 9.21 -47.10
CA ASP A 206 -47.26 10.25 -47.19
C ASP A 206 -48.67 9.66 -47.40
N TYR A 207 -49.64 10.12 -46.60
CA TYR A 207 -51.06 9.87 -46.88
C TYR A 207 -51.55 10.86 -47.92
N ILE A 208 -52.26 10.39 -48.95
CA ILE A 208 -52.83 11.21 -50.04
C ILE A 208 -54.31 10.84 -50.24
N ALA A 209 -55.17 11.86 -50.33
CA ALA A 209 -56.60 11.71 -50.68
C ALA A 209 -57.00 12.71 -51.79
N GLU A 210 -58.10 12.44 -52.49
CA GLU A 210 -58.65 13.28 -53.56
C GLU A 210 -60.15 13.54 -53.39
N ALA A 211 -60.59 14.74 -53.75
CA ALA A 211 -62.00 15.14 -53.88
C ALA A 211 -62.23 15.75 -55.28
N SER A 212 -63.10 15.13 -56.08
CA SER A 212 -63.29 15.44 -57.51
C SER A 212 -64.65 16.11 -57.77
N PHE A 213 -64.66 17.28 -58.40
CA PHE A 213 -65.84 18.12 -58.65
C PHE A 213 -66.15 18.20 -60.14
N ASN A 214 -67.33 17.74 -60.55
CA ASN A 214 -67.78 17.75 -61.93
C ASN A 214 -68.86 18.82 -62.15
N TRP A 215 -68.88 19.47 -63.32
CA TRP A 215 -69.94 20.40 -63.72
C TRP A 215 -70.30 20.33 -65.20
N THR A 216 -71.44 20.91 -65.55
CA THR A 216 -71.99 20.92 -66.91
C THR A 216 -72.18 22.36 -67.41
N GLY A 217 -72.30 22.55 -68.72
CA GLY A 217 -72.64 23.84 -69.31
C GLY A 217 -73.33 23.74 -70.66
N THR A 218 -74.11 24.75 -71.03
CA THR A 218 -74.80 24.87 -72.32
C THR A 218 -74.03 25.75 -73.29
N TYR A 219 -73.97 25.32 -74.55
CA TYR A 219 -73.39 26.07 -75.67
C TYR A 219 -74.44 26.37 -76.74
N ASP A 220 -74.38 27.57 -77.32
CA ASP A 220 -75.29 28.08 -78.35
C ASP A 220 -74.57 28.15 -79.70
N ASP A 221 -75.12 27.49 -80.72
CA ASP A 221 -74.47 27.36 -82.02
C ASP A 221 -74.66 28.55 -82.96
N VAL A 222 -75.49 29.53 -82.61
CA VAL A 222 -75.67 30.79 -83.35
C VAL A 222 -74.96 31.95 -82.64
N THR A 223 -75.12 32.11 -81.32
CA THR A 223 -74.48 33.20 -80.55
C THR A 223 -73.07 32.88 -80.05
N LYS A 224 -72.68 31.59 -80.06
CA LYS A 224 -71.34 31.08 -79.68
C LYS A 224 -70.94 31.33 -78.22
N GLN A 225 -71.92 31.54 -77.33
CA GLN A 225 -71.69 31.70 -75.88
C GLN A 225 -71.79 30.37 -75.11
N THR A 226 -71.23 30.34 -73.89
CA THR A 226 -71.27 29.20 -72.96
C THR A 226 -71.76 29.63 -71.59
N THR A 227 -72.69 28.87 -70.97
CA THR A 227 -73.15 29.08 -69.59
C THR A 227 -72.84 27.85 -68.74
N TRP A 228 -72.08 28.01 -67.65
CA TRP A 228 -71.63 26.92 -66.76
C TRP A 228 -72.46 26.82 -65.46
N ASN A 229 -72.66 25.60 -64.97
CA ASN A 229 -73.45 25.27 -63.79
C ASN A 229 -72.59 24.57 -62.72
N TYR A 230 -71.86 25.36 -61.91
CA TYR A 230 -70.92 24.87 -60.89
C TYR A 230 -71.63 24.22 -59.67
N PRO A 231 -71.03 23.20 -59.02
CA PRO A 231 -71.61 22.55 -57.85
C PRO A 231 -71.55 23.45 -56.61
N THR A 232 -72.64 23.50 -55.86
CA THR A 232 -72.78 24.33 -54.65
C THR A 232 -72.40 23.59 -53.35
N GLU A 233 -72.49 22.26 -53.34
CA GLU A 233 -72.11 21.39 -52.24
C GLU A 233 -70.58 21.15 -52.20
N GLY A 234 -70.06 20.91 -51.01
CA GLY A 234 -68.64 20.60 -50.77
C GLY A 234 -68.44 19.12 -50.43
N GLN A 235 -67.24 18.61 -50.67
CA GLN A 235 -66.82 17.27 -50.25
C GLN A 235 -65.95 17.36 -48.99
N THR A 236 -65.78 16.25 -48.26
CA THR A 236 -65.00 16.21 -47.01
C THR A 236 -63.89 15.17 -47.08
N PHE A 237 -62.67 15.59 -46.70
CA PHE A 237 -61.62 14.65 -46.30
C PHE A 237 -61.86 14.24 -44.85
N ASP A 238 -61.91 12.93 -44.60
CA ASP A 238 -62.17 12.38 -43.28
C ASP A 238 -61.01 12.53 -42.31
N LYS A 239 -61.30 12.38 -41.01
CA LYS A 239 -60.30 12.48 -39.94
C LYS A 239 -59.26 11.36 -40.05
N VAL A 240 -58.01 11.69 -40.40
CA VAL A 240 -56.89 10.74 -40.48
C VAL A 240 -56.18 10.63 -39.14
N SER A 241 -56.08 9.42 -38.59
CA SER A 241 -55.24 9.14 -37.41
C SER A 241 -53.78 8.99 -37.80
N SER A 242 -52.87 9.53 -36.98
CA SER A 242 -51.43 9.35 -37.18
C SER A 242 -50.99 7.92 -36.83
N PRO A 243 -50.07 7.31 -37.59
CA PRO A 243 -49.44 6.04 -37.24
C PRO A 243 -48.84 5.99 -35.82
N THR A 244 -48.59 4.77 -35.32
CA THR A 244 -47.98 4.54 -34.00
C THR A 244 -46.58 3.97 -34.16
N ILE A 245 -45.57 4.81 -33.95
CA ILE A 245 -44.15 4.45 -34.06
C ILE A 245 -43.60 4.16 -32.65
N LYS A 246 -42.94 3.01 -32.46
CA LYS A 246 -42.46 2.58 -31.14
C LYS A 246 -41.34 3.51 -30.66
N GLY A 247 -41.53 4.15 -29.49
CA GLY A 247 -40.57 5.07 -28.90
C GLY A 247 -40.66 6.52 -29.40
N TYR A 248 -41.69 6.86 -30.19
CA TYR A 248 -41.96 8.21 -30.66
C TYR A 248 -43.43 8.59 -30.50
N THR A 249 -43.68 9.77 -29.95
CA THR A 249 -45.01 10.39 -29.88
C THR A 249 -45.17 11.41 -31.03
N PRO A 250 -46.20 11.31 -31.89
CA PRO A 250 -46.51 12.35 -32.86
C PRO A 250 -47.03 13.62 -32.18
N ASP A 251 -46.62 14.79 -32.68
CA ASP A 251 -47.11 16.10 -32.20
C ASP A 251 -48.62 16.27 -32.37
N GLN A 252 -49.20 15.61 -33.38
CA GLN A 252 -50.62 15.53 -33.66
C GLN A 252 -51.04 14.07 -33.78
N ALA A 253 -51.89 13.58 -32.86
CA ALA A 253 -52.41 12.21 -32.89
C ALA A 253 -53.40 11.93 -34.07
N SER A 254 -53.89 12.98 -34.72
CA SER A 254 -54.74 12.90 -35.91
C SER A 254 -54.91 14.25 -36.59
N ILE A 255 -54.97 14.27 -37.92
CA ILE A 255 -55.46 15.42 -38.69
C ILE A 255 -57.00 15.45 -38.65
N PRO A 256 -57.64 16.60 -38.34
CA PRO A 256 -59.10 16.71 -38.27
C PRO A 256 -59.76 16.75 -39.66
N GLN A 257 -61.01 16.28 -39.74
CA GLN A 257 -61.87 16.34 -40.94
C GLN A 257 -61.96 17.77 -41.48
N VAL A 258 -61.92 17.93 -42.81
CA VAL A 258 -61.99 19.23 -43.48
C VAL A 258 -62.89 19.20 -44.73
N THR A 259 -63.69 20.25 -44.92
CA THR A 259 -64.58 20.40 -46.09
C THR A 259 -63.93 21.27 -47.17
N VAL A 260 -63.91 20.77 -48.40
CA VAL A 260 -63.43 21.47 -49.61
C VAL A 260 -64.57 21.71 -50.61
N LYS A 261 -64.36 22.66 -51.51
CA LYS A 261 -65.25 23.03 -52.63
C LYS A 261 -64.47 23.06 -53.94
N TYR A 262 -65.17 23.10 -55.07
CA TYR A 262 -64.62 23.11 -56.43
C TYR A 262 -63.58 24.20 -56.75
N ASN A 263 -63.41 25.20 -55.89
CA ASN A 263 -62.43 26.28 -56.01
C ASN A 263 -61.41 26.32 -54.84
N SER A 264 -61.20 25.19 -54.16
CA SER A 264 -60.26 25.07 -53.04
C SER A 264 -58.88 24.68 -53.52
N TYR A 265 -57.84 25.19 -52.86
CA TYR A 265 -56.46 24.74 -53.09
C TYR A 265 -56.20 23.38 -52.42
N ASN A 266 -55.23 22.63 -52.94
CA ASN A 266 -54.73 21.41 -52.32
C ASN A 266 -54.24 21.69 -50.89
N ILE A 267 -54.48 20.74 -49.99
CA ILE A 267 -54.16 20.82 -48.57
C ILE A 267 -52.89 20.02 -48.32
N VAL A 268 -51.90 20.63 -47.66
CA VAL A 268 -50.69 19.94 -47.19
C VAL A 268 -50.60 20.07 -45.66
N LYS A 269 -50.26 18.95 -45.00
CA LYS A 269 -50.03 18.83 -43.56
C LYS A 269 -48.71 18.13 -43.29
N THR A 270 -48.18 18.32 -42.08
CA THR A 270 -47.04 17.56 -41.56
C THR A 270 -47.35 17.16 -40.12
N VAL A 271 -47.02 15.92 -39.77
CA VAL A 271 -47.03 15.36 -38.41
C VAL A 271 -45.59 15.04 -38.05
N ILE A 272 -45.13 15.53 -36.90
CA ILE A 272 -43.74 15.42 -36.45
C ILE A 272 -43.64 14.44 -35.27
N TYR A 273 -42.94 13.33 -35.47
CA TYR A 273 -42.65 12.33 -34.46
C TYR A 273 -41.47 12.75 -33.59
N LYS A 274 -41.73 12.87 -32.29
CA LYS A 274 -40.76 13.28 -31.26
C LYS A 274 -40.37 12.06 -30.45
N ALA A 275 -39.06 11.81 -30.29
CA ALA A 275 -38.58 10.69 -29.49
C ALA A 275 -39.08 10.81 -28.05
N ASP A 276 -39.53 9.70 -27.46
CA ASP A 276 -40.06 9.67 -26.11
C ASP A 276 -38.97 9.93 -25.06
N ASN A 277 -39.34 10.48 -23.91
CA ASN A 277 -38.43 10.62 -22.78
C ASN A 277 -38.28 9.26 -22.08
N GLN A 278 -37.05 8.78 -21.95
CA GLN A 278 -36.72 7.53 -21.27
C GLN A 278 -35.82 7.78 -20.06
N THR A 279 -35.82 6.84 -19.12
CA THR A 279 -34.96 6.82 -17.93
C THR A 279 -34.15 5.52 -17.90
N ALA A 280 -32.96 5.62 -17.31
CA ALA A 280 -32.05 4.51 -17.10
C ALA A 280 -31.57 4.51 -15.65
N LYS A 281 -31.21 3.33 -15.15
CA LYS A 281 -30.75 3.14 -13.77
C LYS A 281 -29.55 2.18 -13.77
N ILE A 282 -28.52 2.51 -13.00
CA ILE A 282 -27.41 1.60 -12.70
C ILE A 282 -27.27 1.46 -11.17
N THR A 283 -27.22 0.21 -10.69
CA THR A 283 -27.03 -0.09 -9.26
C THR A 283 -25.68 -0.76 -9.05
N TYR A 284 -24.90 -0.23 -8.10
CA TYR A 284 -23.63 -0.82 -7.65
C TYR A 284 -23.95 -1.70 -6.43
N ILE A 285 -23.50 -2.95 -6.45
CA ILE A 285 -23.80 -3.99 -5.46
C ILE A 285 -22.48 -4.51 -4.90
N ASP A 286 -22.40 -4.71 -3.58
CA ASP A 286 -21.36 -5.55 -2.99
C ASP A 286 -21.85 -7.00 -2.89
N ASP A 287 -21.13 -7.92 -3.52
CA ASP A 287 -21.39 -9.36 -3.46
C ASP A 287 -20.94 -9.98 -2.12
N THR A 288 -20.18 -9.25 -1.29
CA THR A 288 -19.66 -9.72 0.00
C THR A 288 -20.73 -9.70 1.10
N ASP A 289 -21.54 -8.65 1.16
CA ASP A 289 -22.67 -8.49 2.09
C ASP A 289 -24.07 -8.50 1.42
N ASN A 290 -24.10 -8.58 0.08
CA ASN A 290 -25.29 -8.53 -0.78
C ASN A 290 -26.12 -7.23 -0.64
N GLN A 291 -25.50 -6.10 -0.32
CA GLN A 291 -26.16 -4.79 -0.23
C GLN A 291 -25.86 -3.88 -1.45
N PRO A 292 -26.80 -2.99 -1.82
CA PRO A 292 -26.57 -1.97 -2.85
C PRO A 292 -25.70 -0.82 -2.29
N LEU A 293 -24.47 -0.69 -2.77
CA LEU A 293 -23.52 0.36 -2.42
C LEU A 293 -24.00 1.76 -2.85
N SER A 294 -24.58 1.87 -4.04
CA SER A 294 -25.30 3.07 -4.50
C SER A 294 -26.16 2.80 -5.73
N THR A 295 -26.85 3.82 -6.22
CA THR A 295 -27.61 3.76 -7.48
C THR A 295 -27.59 5.13 -8.14
N ASP A 296 -27.19 5.18 -9.41
CA ASP A 296 -27.30 6.37 -10.25
C ASP A 296 -28.46 6.21 -11.23
N ASN A 297 -29.04 7.33 -11.65
CA ASN A 297 -30.13 7.37 -12.61
C ASN A 297 -29.76 8.38 -13.72
N ALA A 298 -30.12 8.07 -14.95
CA ALA A 298 -29.97 8.95 -16.11
C ALA A 298 -31.33 9.11 -16.81
N SER A 299 -31.48 10.17 -17.60
CA SER A 299 -32.66 10.40 -18.44
C SER A 299 -32.26 10.99 -19.78
N GLY A 300 -32.95 10.60 -20.85
CA GLY A 300 -32.65 11.03 -22.21
C GLY A 300 -33.80 10.76 -23.16
N LYS A 301 -33.48 10.71 -24.45
CA LYS A 301 -34.43 10.38 -25.52
C LYS A 301 -34.27 8.94 -25.96
N PHE A 302 -35.36 8.32 -26.39
CA PHE A 302 -35.30 7.03 -27.09
C PHE A 302 -34.22 7.04 -28.19
N ASP A 303 -33.47 5.96 -28.26
CA ASP A 303 -32.29 5.73 -29.12
C ASP A 303 -31.12 6.75 -29.02
N THR A 304 -31.04 7.52 -27.93
CA THR A 304 -29.81 8.26 -27.56
C THR A 304 -28.95 7.47 -26.58
N VAL A 305 -27.65 7.80 -26.50
CA VAL A 305 -26.67 7.01 -25.72
C VAL A 305 -26.86 7.16 -24.20
N ILE A 306 -26.74 6.01 -23.53
CA ILE A 306 -26.42 5.76 -22.12
C ILE A 306 -25.33 6.67 -21.52
N THR A 307 -25.63 7.77 -20.81
CA THR A 307 -24.61 8.51 -20.04
C THR A 307 -25.03 8.75 -18.58
N PHE A 308 -24.32 8.11 -17.65
CA PHE A 308 -24.42 8.37 -16.22
C PHE A 308 -23.44 9.48 -15.79
N SER A 309 -23.74 10.15 -14.67
CA SER A 309 -22.89 11.18 -14.07
C SER A 309 -22.85 11.00 -12.54
N PRO A 310 -21.68 10.73 -11.93
CA PRO A 310 -20.37 10.55 -12.55
C PRO A 310 -20.34 9.35 -13.53
N ASP A 311 -19.33 9.33 -14.39
CA ASP A 311 -19.07 8.22 -15.29
C ASP A 311 -18.89 6.89 -14.53
N VAL A 312 -19.37 5.80 -15.12
CA VAL A 312 -19.45 4.47 -14.49
C VAL A 312 -18.06 3.92 -14.18
N LEU A 313 -17.09 4.09 -15.09
CA LEU A 313 -15.73 3.61 -14.87
C LEU A 313 -15.02 4.43 -13.79
N ASN A 314 -15.20 5.75 -13.77
CA ASN A 314 -14.69 6.60 -12.68
C ASN A 314 -15.28 6.21 -11.32
N LYS A 315 -16.56 5.84 -11.27
CA LYS A 315 -17.21 5.39 -10.02
C LYS A 315 -16.78 3.99 -9.58
N ILE A 316 -16.52 3.07 -10.52
CA ILE A 316 -15.84 1.81 -10.22
C ILE A 316 -14.45 2.09 -9.62
N ASN A 317 -13.65 2.97 -10.25
CA ASN A 317 -12.32 3.35 -9.75
C ASN A 317 -12.39 3.99 -8.34
N ASP A 318 -13.46 4.72 -8.00
CA ASP A 318 -13.68 5.23 -6.64
C ASP A 318 -14.00 4.12 -5.63
N TYR A 319 -14.74 3.08 -6.02
CA TYR A 319 -14.95 1.91 -5.15
C TYR A 319 -13.68 1.07 -5.00
N GLU A 320 -12.87 0.91 -6.05
CA GLU A 320 -11.58 0.22 -5.95
C GLU A 320 -10.58 0.99 -5.06
N ARG A 321 -10.60 2.34 -5.11
CA ARG A 321 -9.90 3.20 -4.12
C ARG A 321 -10.41 3.03 -2.68
N GLN A 322 -11.66 2.61 -2.49
CA GLN A 322 -12.26 2.30 -1.19
C GLN A 322 -12.10 0.81 -0.79
N GLY A 323 -11.21 0.06 -1.46
CA GLY A 323 -10.88 -1.31 -1.08
C GLY A 323 -11.83 -2.38 -1.62
N TYR A 324 -12.64 -2.09 -2.63
CA TYR A 324 -13.37 -3.09 -3.41
C TYR A 324 -12.54 -3.59 -4.61
N ARG A 325 -13.03 -4.60 -5.32
CA ARG A 325 -12.60 -5.02 -6.67
C ARG A 325 -13.83 -5.20 -7.56
N LEU A 326 -13.72 -4.91 -8.85
CA LEU A 326 -14.78 -5.24 -9.81
C LEU A 326 -14.98 -6.77 -9.93
N VAL A 327 -16.23 -7.21 -9.92
CA VAL A 327 -16.65 -8.61 -10.17
C VAL A 327 -17.32 -8.72 -11.54
N SER A 328 -18.28 -7.84 -11.84
CA SER A 328 -18.86 -7.74 -13.18
C SER A 328 -19.53 -6.38 -13.44
N ASN A 329 -19.70 -6.03 -14.72
CA ASN A 329 -20.47 -4.88 -15.18
C ASN A 329 -21.24 -5.30 -16.44
N ASN A 330 -22.52 -4.94 -16.56
CA ASN A 330 -23.33 -5.18 -17.76
C ASN A 330 -23.70 -3.88 -18.53
N PHE A 331 -23.21 -2.73 -18.07
CA PHE A 331 -23.33 -1.47 -18.81
C PHE A 331 -22.16 -1.30 -19.79
N ASP A 332 -22.48 -1.20 -21.07
CA ASP A 332 -21.57 -0.98 -22.19
C ASP A 332 -22.24 -0.08 -23.22
N ASN A 333 -22.28 1.23 -22.91
CA ASN A 333 -22.64 2.32 -23.83
C ASN A 333 -23.98 2.16 -24.60
N GLN A 334 -24.93 1.39 -24.06
CA GLN A 334 -26.19 1.09 -24.74
C GLN A 334 -27.06 2.34 -24.94
N THR A 335 -27.94 2.36 -25.95
CA THR A 335 -28.92 3.44 -26.15
C THR A 335 -30.20 3.23 -25.31
N TYR A 336 -30.93 4.31 -25.01
CA TYR A 336 -32.22 4.26 -24.32
C TYR A 336 -33.24 3.46 -25.12
N GLN A 337 -33.63 2.31 -24.58
CA GLN A 337 -34.71 1.47 -25.10
C GLN A 337 -36.08 2.08 -24.75
N ALA A 338 -37.09 1.74 -25.55
CA ALA A 338 -38.46 2.26 -25.42
C ALA A 338 -39.22 1.77 -24.17
N ASN A 339 -38.61 0.89 -23.38
CA ASN A 339 -39.12 0.38 -22.11
C ASN A 339 -38.05 0.60 -21.03
N ASN A 340 -38.38 1.37 -19.99
CA ASN A 340 -37.44 1.71 -18.92
C ASN A 340 -37.01 0.51 -18.05
N GLY A 341 -37.72 -0.63 -18.13
CA GLY A 341 -37.25 -1.89 -17.55
C GLY A 341 -36.01 -2.46 -18.24
N ASP A 342 -35.84 -2.19 -19.54
CA ASP A 342 -34.71 -2.67 -20.35
C ASP A 342 -33.50 -1.70 -20.27
N ASN A 343 -33.67 -0.56 -19.59
CA ASN A 343 -32.64 0.45 -19.33
C ASN A 343 -32.01 0.31 -17.92
N ALA A 344 -32.03 -0.90 -17.36
CA ALA A 344 -31.61 -1.19 -15.99
C ALA A 344 -30.31 -2.04 -15.96
N PHE A 345 -29.29 -1.52 -15.28
CA PHE A 345 -27.94 -2.07 -15.26
C PHE A 345 -27.45 -2.33 -13.83
N THR A 346 -26.46 -3.22 -13.70
CA THR A 346 -25.87 -3.65 -12.42
C THR A 346 -24.36 -3.78 -12.53
N VAL A 347 -23.65 -3.17 -11.58
CA VAL A 347 -22.22 -3.33 -11.36
C VAL A 347 -22.04 -4.12 -10.06
N HIS A 348 -21.39 -5.26 -10.17
CA HIS A 348 -21.05 -6.10 -9.02
C HIS A 348 -19.60 -5.85 -8.61
N LEU A 349 -19.41 -5.55 -7.33
CA LEU A 349 -18.14 -5.32 -6.66
C LEU A 349 -18.02 -6.33 -5.52
N ALA A 350 -16.80 -6.57 -5.04
CA ALA A 350 -16.58 -7.35 -3.82
C ALA A 350 -15.44 -6.74 -3.00
N HIS A 351 -15.44 -6.95 -1.68
CA HIS A 351 -14.35 -6.53 -0.80
C HIS A 351 -13.03 -7.13 -1.26
N ASN A 352 -12.01 -6.29 -1.46
CA ASN A 352 -10.66 -6.76 -1.73
C ASN A 352 -10.06 -7.30 -0.43
N ILE A 353 -9.83 -8.62 -0.39
CA ILE A 353 -9.30 -9.32 0.77
C ILE A 353 -7.85 -9.68 0.47
N VAL A 354 -6.92 -9.05 1.19
CA VAL A 354 -5.48 -9.31 1.06
C VAL A 354 -5.00 -10.19 2.21
N ASN A 355 -4.05 -11.08 1.92
CA ASN A 355 -3.34 -11.80 2.98
C ASN A 355 -2.31 -10.85 3.62
N VAL A 356 -2.29 -10.81 4.94
CA VAL A 356 -1.31 -10.07 5.74
C VAL A 356 -0.61 -11.03 6.70
N SER A 357 0.57 -10.65 7.17
CA SER A 357 1.33 -11.40 8.17
C SER A 357 1.83 -10.45 9.25
N ASP A 358 1.84 -10.92 10.48
CA ASP A 358 2.32 -10.20 11.65
C ASP A 358 3.20 -11.12 12.51
N THR A 359 4.20 -10.53 13.15
CA THR A 359 5.31 -11.26 13.78
C THR A 359 5.53 -10.81 15.21
N ASP A 360 5.57 -11.77 16.11
CA ASP A 360 5.77 -11.53 17.54
C ASP A 360 6.79 -12.52 18.10
N THR A 361 7.52 -12.12 19.12
CA THR A 361 8.58 -12.93 19.74
C THR A 361 8.55 -12.74 21.24
N VAL A 362 8.44 -13.85 21.98
CA VAL A 362 8.50 -13.86 23.44
C VAL A 362 9.84 -14.45 23.86
N ASN A 363 10.59 -13.68 24.64
CA ASN A 363 11.87 -14.06 25.21
C ASN A 363 11.69 -14.72 26.58
N GLU A 364 12.57 -15.66 26.92
CA GLU A 364 12.81 -16.12 28.29
C GLU A 364 14.25 -15.83 28.67
N ILE A 365 14.41 -15.05 29.74
CA ILE A 365 15.67 -14.64 30.33
C ILE A 365 15.75 -15.27 31.72
N ILE A 366 16.79 -16.08 31.95
CA ILE A 366 17.09 -16.66 33.27
C ILE A 366 18.41 -16.09 33.76
N HIS A 367 18.34 -15.22 34.76
CA HIS A 367 19.52 -14.70 35.46
C HIS A 367 20.00 -15.71 36.50
N TYR A 368 21.31 -16.02 36.51
CA TYR A 368 21.92 -16.90 37.51
C TYR A 368 22.76 -16.05 38.45
N VAL A 369 22.39 -15.97 39.74
CA VAL A 369 23.02 -15.06 40.72
C VAL A 369 23.36 -15.73 42.04
N TYR A 370 24.39 -15.24 42.73
CA TYR A 370 24.65 -15.58 44.13
C TYR A 370 23.70 -14.81 45.06
N THR A 371 23.67 -15.18 46.35
CA THR A 371 22.81 -14.54 47.37
C THR A 371 23.05 -13.04 47.61
N ASP A 372 24.16 -12.48 47.12
CA ASP A 372 24.46 -11.04 47.18
C ASP A 372 24.00 -10.26 45.92
N GLY A 373 23.48 -10.96 44.91
CA GLY A 373 23.05 -10.39 43.63
C GLY A 373 24.14 -10.31 42.56
N SER A 374 25.36 -10.79 42.82
CA SER A 374 26.41 -10.92 41.79
C SER A 374 26.15 -12.10 40.85
N GLN A 375 26.57 -12.01 39.58
CA GLN A 375 26.29 -13.03 38.57
C GLN A 375 27.11 -14.32 38.83
N ALA A 376 26.42 -15.46 38.87
CA ALA A 376 26.98 -16.78 39.16
C ALA A 376 27.27 -17.59 37.89
N ALA A 377 26.49 -17.39 36.82
CA ALA A 377 26.74 -17.94 35.49
C ALA A 377 26.17 -16.99 34.42
N PRO A 378 26.64 -17.06 33.15
CA PRO A 378 26.06 -16.27 32.07
C PRO A 378 24.57 -16.53 31.92
N ASP A 379 23.79 -15.46 31.73
CA ASP A 379 22.34 -15.53 31.64
C ASP A 379 21.89 -16.38 30.44
N TYR A 380 20.84 -17.18 30.64
CA TYR A 380 20.25 -17.96 29.56
C TYR A 380 19.16 -17.14 28.87
N LEU A 381 19.31 -16.93 27.56
CA LEU A 381 18.30 -16.33 26.69
C LEU A 381 17.79 -17.39 25.71
N ALA A 382 16.49 -17.64 25.72
CA ALA A 382 15.77 -18.34 24.65
C ALA A 382 14.64 -17.45 24.13
N HIS A 383 14.19 -17.70 22.90
CA HIS A 383 13.04 -17.02 22.32
C HIS A 383 12.19 -17.99 21.52
N VAL A 384 10.90 -17.69 21.40
CA VAL A 384 10.01 -18.30 20.42
C VAL A 384 9.33 -17.21 19.61
N THR A 385 9.41 -17.33 18.29
CA THR A 385 8.82 -16.40 17.33
C THR A 385 7.60 -17.03 16.67
N TRP A 386 6.52 -16.26 16.54
CA TRP A 386 5.36 -16.62 15.73
C TRP A 386 5.31 -15.75 14.48
N ILE A 387 4.90 -16.36 13.38
CA ILE A 387 4.38 -15.66 12.20
C ILE A 387 2.89 -16.01 12.14
N ARG A 388 2.01 -15.03 12.38
CA ARG A 388 0.56 -15.23 12.20
C ARG A 388 0.14 -14.68 10.83
N SER A 389 -0.56 -15.50 10.06
CA SER A 389 -1.28 -15.03 8.88
C SER A 389 -2.63 -14.42 9.27
N GLY A 390 -3.13 -13.52 8.44
CA GLY A 390 -4.46 -12.95 8.59
C GLY A 390 -4.99 -12.48 7.24
N LYS A 391 -6.29 -12.16 7.21
CA LYS A 391 -6.98 -11.63 6.04
C LYS A 391 -7.51 -10.25 6.35
N GLN A 392 -6.96 -9.24 5.69
CA GLN A 392 -7.40 -7.86 5.82
C GLN A 392 -8.46 -7.52 4.79
N ASP A 393 -9.58 -7.03 5.29
CA ASP A 393 -10.65 -6.41 4.51
C ASP A 393 -10.30 -4.95 4.22
N MET A 394 -9.95 -4.65 2.97
CA MET A 394 -9.47 -3.32 2.57
C MET A 394 -10.54 -2.22 2.64
N THR A 395 -11.83 -2.57 2.83
CA THR A 395 -12.91 -1.59 3.00
C THR A 395 -12.95 -0.92 4.38
N LYS A 396 -12.17 -1.42 5.36
CA LYS A 396 -12.27 -1.07 6.80
C LYS A 396 -11.03 -0.34 7.35
N THR A 397 -10.15 0.15 6.49
CA THR A 397 -8.90 0.83 6.85
C THR A 397 -9.14 2.14 7.64
N GLY A 398 -8.41 2.34 8.74
CA GLY A 398 -8.42 3.61 9.49
C GLY A 398 -7.69 3.60 10.83
N GLU A 399 -7.60 2.43 11.48
CA GLU A 399 -6.82 2.18 12.71
C GLU A 399 -6.08 0.84 12.55
N LYS A 400 -5.01 0.59 13.34
CA LYS A 400 -4.40 -0.76 13.39
C LYS A 400 -5.47 -1.81 13.76
N ASP A 401 -5.33 -3.00 13.17
CA ASP A 401 -6.18 -4.18 13.36
C ASP A 401 -7.68 -4.08 12.97
N ARG A 402 -8.19 -2.91 12.54
CA ARG A 402 -9.57 -2.83 12.02
C ARG A 402 -9.69 -3.56 10.68
N GLY A 403 -10.59 -4.55 10.64
CA GLY A 403 -10.90 -5.33 9.43
C GLY A 403 -9.96 -6.52 9.17
N ILE A 404 -9.03 -6.81 10.07
CA ILE A 404 -8.17 -8.00 9.94
C ILE A 404 -8.77 -9.17 10.72
N ILE A 405 -8.95 -10.31 10.05
CA ILE A 405 -9.22 -11.60 10.70
C ILE A 405 -7.90 -12.36 10.74
N TRP A 406 -7.27 -12.38 11.91
CA TRP A 406 -6.06 -13.17 12.17
C TRP A 406 -6.39 -14.66 12.30
N ASP A 407 -5.58 -15.51 11.69
CA ASP A 407 -5.62 -16.95 11.93
C ASP A 407 -5.16 -17.28 13.36
N LYS A 408 -5.61 -18.41 13.91
CA LYS A 408 -5.17 -18.83 15.26
C LYS A 408 -3.74 -19.34 15.22
N THR A 409 -2.88 -18.75 16.03
CA THR A 409 -1.56 -19.31 16.37
C THR A 409 -1.70 -20.53 17.27
N GLU A 410 -0.75 -21.46 17.15
CA GLU A 410 -0.59 -22.55 18.11
C GLU A 410 0.30 -22.11 19.29
N LEU A 411 0.04 -22.71 20.46
CA LEU A 411 0.86 -22.57 21.66
C LEU A 411 2.28 -23.10 21.38
N GLN A 412 3.30 -22.28 21.62
CA GLN A 412 4.69 -22.74 21.63
C GLN A 412 5.14 -22.99 23.07
N THR A 413 6.19 -23.80 23.25
CA THR A 413 6.72 -24.16 24.56
C THR A 413 8.21 -23.94 24.58
N LEU A 414 8.65 -23.03 25.45
CA LEU A 414 10.06 -22.86 25.82
C LEU A 414 10.49 -24.11 26.60
N PRO A 415 11.67 -24.69 26.32
CA PRO A 415 12.10 -25.98 26.87
C PRO A 415 12.37 -25.90 28.38
N VAL A 416 12.56 -27.07 29.00
CA VAL A 416 13.14 -27.13 30.35
C VAL A 416 14.61 -26.70 30.28
N VAL A 417 15.06 -25.92 31.25
CA VAL A 417 16.44 -25.42 31.33
C VAL A 417 17.05 -25.88 32.64
N ASP A 418 18.06 -26.75 32.58
CA ASP A 418 18.78 -27.21 33.77
C ASP A 418 19.73 -26.12 34.27
N SER A 419 19.72 -25.85 35.58
CA SER A 419 20.55 -24.82 36.18
C SER A 419 22.03 -25.25 36.21
N PRO A 420 22.99 -24.38 35.79
CA PRO A 420 24.42 -24.68 35.83
C PRO A 420 24.91 -25.26 37.16
N GLN A 421 25.76 -26.28 37.08
CA GLN A 421 26.32 -26.92 38.28
C GLN A 421 27.60 -26.18 38.69
N ILE A 422 27.52 -25.46 39.81
CA ILE A 422 28.62 -24.64 40.37
C ILE A 422 29.18 -25.35 41.61
N SER A 423 30.50 -25.56 41.67
CA SER A 423 31.15 -26.24 42.82
C SER A 423 30.91 -25.46 44.11
N GLY A 424 30.63 -26.16 45.22
CA GLY A 424 30.33 -25.54 46.51
C GLY A 424 28.93 -24.91 46.66
N TYR A 425 28.16 -24.71 45.58
CA TYR A 425 26.87 -24.04 45.61
C TYR A 425 25.70 -24.92 45.14
N VAL A 426 24.51 -24.64 45.68
CA VAL A 426 23.25 -25.29 45.32
C VAL A 426 22.27 -24.22 44.85
N ALA A 427 21.73 -24.39 43.64
CA ALA A 427 20.66 -23.55 43.11
C ALA A 427 19.35 -23.76 43.90
N ASP A 428 18.64 -22.68 44.21
CA ASP A 428 17.28 -22.71 44.75
C ASP A 428 16.29 -23.46 43.84
N GLN A 429 16.55 -23.42 42.53
CA GLN A 429 15.84 -24.14 41.48
C GLN A 429 16.86 -24.88 40.62
N GLY A 430 16.93 -26.21 40.74
CA GLY A 430 17.85 -27.05 39.95
C GLY A 430 17.53 -27.11 38.45
N SER A 431 16.32 -26.74 38.05
CA SER A 431 15.89 -26.60 36.65
C SER A 431 14.70 -25.66 36.57
N ILE A 432 14.68 -24.76 35.58
CA ILE A 432 13.49 -24.00 35.22
C ILE A 432 12.54 -24.89 34.39
N PRO A 433 11.28 -25.10 34.83
CA PRO A 433 10.33 -25.93 34.09
C PRO A 433 9.89 -25.27 32.78
N ALA A 434 9.73 -26.10 31.75
CA ALA A 434 9.26 -25.71 30.42
C ALA A 434 7.97 -24.88 30.49
N GLN A 435 7.92 -23.75 29.78
CA GLN A 435 6.83 -22.79 29.86
C GLN A 435 6.11 -22.63 28.52
N THR A 436 4.80 -22.83 28.53
CA THR A 436 3.94 -22.63 27.37
C THR A 436 3.52 -21.17 27.24
N VAL A 437 3.60 -20.63 26.03
CA VAL A 437 3.38 -19.22 25.70
C VAL A 437 2.58 -19.06 24.39
N ASN A 438 2.02 -17.87 24.19
CA ASN A 438 1.19 -17.47 23.06
C ASN A 438 1.74 -16.20 22.41
N PHE A 439 1.29 -15.96 21.17
CA PHE A 439 1.35 -14.66 20.52
C PHE A 439 0.70 -13.58 21.43
N GLY A 440 1.44 -12.53 21.76
CA GLY A 440 1.01 -11.41 22.60
C GLY A 440 1.21 -11.60 24.11
N ASP A 441 1.83 -12.70 24.55
CA ASP A 441 2.35 -12.81 25.92
C ASP A 441 3.55 -11.86 26.12
N LYS A 442 4.00 -11.69 27.38
CA LYS A 442 5.18 -10.87 27.70
C LYS A 442 6.40 -11.74 27.94
N ASP A 443 7.57 -11.15 27.68
CA ASP A 443 8.87 -11.70 28.06
C ASP A 443 8.90 -12.19 29.51
N ILE A 444 9.49 -13.37 29.67
CA ILE A 444 9.59 -14.11 30.93
C ILE A 444 10.96 -13.83 31.52
N VAL A 445 11.02 -13.12 32.65
CA VAL A 445 12.25 -12.93 33.41
C VAL A 445 12.20 -13.80 34.67
N LYS A 446 13.22 -14.64 34.84
CA LYS A 446 13.42 -15.54 35.98
C LYS A 446 14.78 -15.30 36.61
N THR A 447 14.91 -15.68 37.89
CA THR A 447 16.16 -15.60 38.63
C THR A 447 16.35 -16.89 39.40
N VAL A 448 17.54 -17.48 39.29
CA VAL A 448 17.98 -18.67 40.03
C VAL A 448 19.07 -18.22 41.00
N THR A 449 18.88 -18.53 42.28
CA THR A 449 19.76 -18.08 43.38
C THR A 449 20.65 -19.22 43.84
N TYR A 450 21.97 -19.01 43.84
CA TYR A 450 22.94 -19.99 44.31
C TYR A 450 23.30 -19.76 45.78
N HIS A 451 23.05 -20.78 46.60
CA HIS A 451 23.34 -20.81 48.03
C HIS A 451 24.56 -21.70 48.33
N ALA A 452 25.49 -21.26 49.19
CA ALA A 452 26.62 -22.09 49.60
C ALA A 452 26.15 -23.37 50.34
N GLY A 453 26.64 -24.53 49.94
CA GLY A 453 26.19 -25.84 50.41
C GLY A 453 26.63 -26.21 51.83
N ASP A 454 25.92 -27.16 52.43
CA ASP A 454 26.22 -27.77 53.75
C ASP A 454 27.55 -28.53 53.73
N GLN A 455 28.44 -28.24 54.68
CA GLN A 455 29.76 -28.86 54.82
C GLN A 455 30.03 -29.41 56.22
N LYS A 456 31.04 -30.29 56.32
CA LYS A 456 31.41 -31.00 57.55
C LYS A 456 32.92 -31.05 57.73
N ALA A 457 33.35 -30.84 58.98
CA ALA A 457 34.75 -30.94 59.39
C ALA A 457 34.87 -31.68 60.73
N THR A 458 36.08 -32.12 61.06
CA THR A 458 36.41 -32.78 62.33
C THR A 458 37.73 -32.25 62.88
N ILE A 459 37.79 -32.06 64.21
CA ILE A 459 39.00 -31.66 64.93
C ILE A 459 39.41 -32.81 65.85
N THR A 460 40.62 -33.32 65.67
CA THR A 460 41.12 -34.55 66.29
C THR A 460 42.38 -34.25 67.11
N TYR A 461 42.28 -34.39 68.44
CA TYR A 461 43.42 -34.22 69.35
C TYR A 461 44.19 -35.53 69.49
N ILE A 462 45.52 -35.49 69.37
CA ILE A 462 46.39 -36.67 69.34
C ILE A 462 47.57 -36.48 70.29
N ASP A 463 47.82 -37.48 71.13
CA ASP A 463 49.08 -37.64 71.87
C ASP A 463 50.19 -38.05 70.89
N GLN A 464 51.20 -37.20 70.73
CA GLN A 464 52.31 -37.41 69.80
C GLN A 464 53.30 -38.50 70.25
N ALA A 465 53.40 -38.77 71.56
CA ALA A 465 54.30 -39.78 72.10
C ALA A 465 53.77 -41.21 71.91
N THR A 466 52.44 -41.39 71.94
CA THR A 466 51.81 -42.72 71.74
C THR A 466 51.00 -42.88 70.45
N GLY A 467 50.78 -41.80 69.70
CA GLY A 467 49.92 -41.77 68.50
C GLY A 467 48.42 -41.91 68.81
N LYS A 468 48.03 -41.80 70.08
CA LYS A 468 46.67 -42.09 70.55
C LYS A 468 45.75 -40.87 70.40
N THR A 469 44.58 -41.07 69.80
CA THR A 469 43.51 -40.07 69.79
C THR A 469 43.00 -39.82 71.21
N LEU A 470 43.01 -38.55 71.61
CA LEU A 470 42.57 -38.06 72.92
C LEU A 470 41.10 -37.59 72.89
N LYS A 471 40.66 -36.96 71.79
CA LYS A 471 39.30 -36.42 71.59
C LYS A 471 39.05 -36.15 70.11
N ILE A 472 37.81 -36.33 69.64
CA ILE A 472 37.33 -35.93 68.31
C ILE A 472 36.13 -34.99 68.51
N ILE A 473 36.04 -33.92 67.72
CA ILE A 473 34.94 -32.96 67.75
C ILE A 473 34.46 -32.72 66.31
N PRO A 474 33.20 -33.08 65.96
CA PRO A 474 32.63 -32.76 64.67
C PRO A 474 32.16 -31.30 64.61
N GLN A 475 32.27 -30.70 63.43
CA GLN A 475 31.88 -29.33 63.10
C GLN A 475 31.02 -29.31 61.83
N LYS A 476 30.16 -28.30 61.70
CA LYS A 476 29.32 -28.05 60.54
C LYS A 476 29.24 -26.55 60.23
N GLY A 477 29.10 -26.23 58.96
CA GLY A 477 28.91 -24.88 58.43
C GLY A 477 28.65 -24.96 56.93
N ASN A 478 28.72 -23.82 56.24
CA ASN A 478 28.58 -23.77 54.78
C ASN A 478 29.97 -23.57 54.16
N ALA A 479 30.12 -23.89 52.87
CA ALA A 479 31.35 -23.60 52.12
C ALA A 479 31.80 -22.13 52.33
N ASP A 480 33.12 -21.92 52.41
CA ASP A 480 33.79 -20.64 52.67
C ASP A 480 33.46 -19.95 54.02
N THR A 481 32.74 -20.62 54.94
CA THR A 481 32.55 -20.10 56.31
C THR A 481 33.65 -20.57 57.28
N PRO A 482 34.09 -19.75 58.25
CA PRO A 482 35.13 -20.15 59.21
C PRO A 482 34.70 -21.27 60.17
N ILE A 483 35.53 -22.29 60.33
CA ILE A 483 35.36 -23.37 61.31
C ILE A 483 35.64 -22.81 62.70
N GLN A 484 34.72 -22.96 63.65
CA GLN A 484 34.88 -22.33 64.98
C GLN A 484 36.14 -22.82 65.72
N TYR A 485 37.05 -21.87 65.95
CA TYR A 485 38.29 -22.11 66.69
C TYR A 485 38.01 -22.42 68.16
N LEU A 486 38.39 -23.62 68.59
CA LEU A 486 38.37 -24.01 69.99
C LEU A 486 39.48 -23.30 70.77
N SER A 487 39.10 -22.67 71.88
CA SER A 487 39.92 -21.70 72.59
C SER A 487 41.09 -22.34 73.34
N LYS A 488 42.04 -21.52 73.80
CA LYS A 488 43.11 -22.00 74.70
C LYS A 488 42.57 -22.69 75.97
N ASN A 489 41.33 -22.37 76.39
CA ASN A 489 40.68 -23.01 77.52
C ASN A 489 40.34 -24.49 77.24
N ASP A 490 40.06 -24.85 75.99
CA ASP A 490 39.73 -26.21 75.57
C ASP A 490 40.97 -27.15 75.58
N LEU A 491 42.18 -26.56 75.54
CA LEU A 491 43.45 -27.26 75.76
C LEU A 491 43.90 -27.27 77.22
N GLN A 492 43.34 -26.42 78.09
CA GLN A 492 43.82 -26.22 79.47
C GLN A 492 43.82 -27.51 80.29
N GLY A 493 42.82 -28.38 80.12
CA GLY A 493 42.78 -29.68 80.78
C GLY A 493 43.97 -30.59 80.43
N TYR A 494 44.45 -30.56 79.19
CA TYR A 494 45.64 -31.32 78.79
C TYR A 494 46.93 -30.70 79.34
N PHE A 495 47.01 -29.36 79.43
CA PHE A 495 48.12 -28.68 80.10
C PHE A 495 48.16 -29.00 81.60
N ASP A 496 47.01 -29.08 82.26
CA ASP A 496 46.89 -29.47 83.67
C ASP A 496 47.14 -30.97 83.93
N ASP A 497 47.09 -31.80 82.88
CA ASP A 497 47.53 -33.20 82.85
C ASP A 497 49.01 -33.39 82.44
N GLY A 498 49.73 -32.31 82.13
CA GLY A 498 51.18 -32.32 81.86
C GLY A 498 51.60 -32.34 80.40
N TYR A 499 50.68 -32.19 79.45
CA TYR A 499 51.01 -32.02 78.02
C TYR A 499 51.40 -30.58 77.69
N GLN A 500 52.03 -30.39 76.53
CA GLN A 500 52.17 -29.09 75.86
C GLN A 500 51.82 -29.18 74.35
N LEU A 501 51.51 -28.03 73.74
CA LEU A 501 51.16 -27.95 72.32
C LEU A 501 52.43 -27.94 71.46
N VAL A 502 52.53 -28.89 70.53
CA VAL A 502 53.62 -28.94 69.55
C VAL A 502 53.40 -27.83 68.52
N LYS A 503 54.48 -27.23 68.00
CA LYS A 503 54.39 -26.23 66.93
C LYS A 503 53.73 -26.86 65.70
N ASP A 504 52.51 -26.40 65.37
CA ASP A 504 51.74 -26.99 64.28
C ASP A 504 52.41 -26.80 62.91
N GLY A 505 52.29 -27.84 62.09
CA GLY A 505 52.68 -27.87 60.67
C GLY A 505 51.52 -28.26 59.74
N ASN A 506 50.31 -28.47 60.26
CA ASN A 506 49.16 -29.01 59.54
C ASN A 506 48.05 -27.97 59.26
N GLY A 507 48.26 -26.69 59.58
CA GLY A 507 47.47 -25.56 59.06
C GLY A 507 46.43 -24.98 60.01
N TYR A 508 46.51 -25.26 61.32
CA TYR A 508 45.57 -24.75 62.33
C TYR A 508 46.27 -23.68 63.20
N ASP A 509 46.35 -22.44 62.69
CA ASP A 509 47.17 -21.37 63.29
C ASP A 509 46.70 -20.96 64.71
N PRO A 510 47.49 -21.21 65.77
CA PRO A 510 47.13 -20.82 67.14
C PRO A 510 47.16 -19.30 67.39
N LYS A 511 47.50 -18.47 66.38
CA LYS A 511 47.37 -17.00 66.44
C LYS A 511 45.96 -16.49 66.06
N GLY A 512 45.06 -17.36 65.59
CA GLY A 512 43.61 -17.07 65.57
C GLY A 512 42.97 -16.79 64.22
N VAL A 513 43.61 -17.15 63.10
CA VAL A 513 42.89 -17.28 61.81
C VAL A 513 42.35 -18.72 61.71
N ALA A 514 41.03 -18.85 61.75
CA ALA A 514 40.37 -20.14 61.57
C ALA A 514 40.41 -20.58 60.09
N PRO A 515 40.62 -21.87 59.78
CA PRO A 515 40.39 -22.40 58.45
C PRO A 515 38.89 -22.36 58.09
N ASN A 516 38.57 -22.23 56.81
CA ASN A 516 37.19 -22.32 56.32
C ASN A 516 36.79 -23.77 56.00
N PHE A 517 35.48 -24.04 56.00
CA PHE A 517 34.93 -25.21 55.29
C PHE A 517 35.19 -25.05 53.78
N ASP A 518 35.63 -26.12 53.11
CA ASP A 518 35.86 -26.12 51.66
C ASP A 518 34.57 -26.36 50.85
N ASP A 519 34.69 -26.50 49.53
CA ASP A 519 33.59 -26.69 48.60
C ASP A 519 33.21 -28.18 48.37
N ASN A 520 33.95 -29.13 48.97
CA ASN A 520 33.90 -30.55 48.61
C ASN A 520 32.94 -31.37 49.50
N SER A 521 31.64 -31.26 49.21
CA SER A 521 30.55 -31.98 49.91
C SER A 521 30.65 -33.52 49.92
N ASN A 522 31.60 -34.12 49.20
CA ASN A 522 31.87 -35.56 49.21
C ASN A 522 32.95 -35.99 50.24
N VAL A 523 33.68 -35.06 50.85
CA VAL A 523 34.83 -35.36 51.72
C VAL A 523 34.82 -34.49 52.98
N ASP A 524 34.42 -35.07 54.12
CA ASP A 524 34.49 -34.40 55.43
C ASP A 524 35.96 -34.06 55.78
N GLN A 525 36.23 -32.78 56.08
CA GLN A 525 37.57 -32.31 56.45
C GLN A 525 38.02 -32.88 57.81
N ASN A 526 39.33 -33.06 58.01
CA ASN A 526 39.90 -33.46 59.31
C ASN A 526 41.19 -32.69 59.65
N PHE A 527 41.20 -32.01 60.78
CA PHE A 527 42.31 -31.24 61.33
C PHE A 527 42.88 -31.95 62.57
N ASN A 528 44.18 -32.26 62.58
CA ASN A 528 44.85 -32.93 63.70
C ASN A 528 45.62 -31.93 64.57
N ILE A 529 45.41 -31.97 65.88
CA ILE A 529 46.15 -31.17 66.89
C ILE A 529 47.03 -32.11 67.72
N TYR A 530 48.35 -31.92 67.65
CA TYR A 530 49.32 -32.78 68.34
C TYR A 530 49.77 -32.19 69.69
N LEU A 531 49.78 -33.03 70.72
CA LEU A 531 50.20 -32.70 72.08
C LEU A 531 51.35 -33.63 72.50
N GLU A 532 52.40 -33.08 73.09
CA GLU A 532 53.56 -33.83 73.59
C GLU A 532 53.67 -33.77 75.12
N HIS A 533 54.42 -34.70 75.73
CA HIS A 533 54.61 -34.77 77.18
C HIS A 533 55.63 -33.73 77.66
N THR A 534 55.44 -33.19 78.87
CA THR A 534 56.47 -32.42 79.59
C THR A 534 57.18 -33.28 80.63
N TYR A 535 58.41 -32.92 80.97
CA TYR A 535 59.29 -33.70 81.87
C TYR A 535 59.73 -32.87 83.09
N GLN A 536 60.22 -33.54 84.13
CA GLN A 536 60.73 -32.89 85.35
C GLN A 536 61.91 -33.65 85.95
N THR A 537 63.02 -32.96 86.18
CA THR A 537 64.16 -33.48 86.97
C THR A 537 63.85 -33.43 88.46
N ILE A 538 64.23 -34.50 89.18
CA ILE A 538 63.97 -34.71 90.60
C ILE A 538 65.29 -35.07 91.30
N ASN A 539 65.68 -34.26 92.29
CA ASN A 539 66.90 -34.40 93.07
C ASN A 539 66.70 -33.78 94.48
N PRO A 540 67.67 -33.79 95.40
CA PRO A 540 67.47 -33.24 96.75
C PRO A 540 67.24 -31.74 96.86
N SER A 541 67.50 -30.94 95.82
CA SER A 541 67.13 -29.50 95.80
C SER A 541 65.73 -29.28 95.20
N HIS A 542 65.28 -30.17 94.32
CA HIS A 542 63.94 -30.19 93.71
C HIS A 542 63.25 -31.55 93.94
N PRO A 543 62.96 -31.92 95.19
CA PRO A 543 62.42 -33.24 95.51
C PRO A 543 60.94 -33.37 95.11
N GLY A 544 60.57 -34.55 94.64
CA GLY A 544 59.17 -34.95 94.51
C GLY A 544 58.53 -35.16 95.88
N ASN A 545 57.20 -35.11 95.94
CA ASN A 545 56.44 -35.31 97.18
C ASN A 545 55.59 -36.59 97.07
N PRO A 546 56.11 -37.76 97.50
CA PRO A 546 55.50 -39.07 97.24
C PRO A 546 53.99 -39.13 97.53
N GLY A 547 53.21 -39.56 96.54
CA GLY A 547 51.75 -39.64 96.62
C GLY A 547 50.98 -38.32 96.43
N LYS A 548 51.67 -37.20 96.13
CA LYS A 548 51.03 -35.96 95.61
C LYS A 548 51.05 -35.94 94.08
N PRO A 549 50.07 -35.27 93.43
CA PRO A 549 50.08 -35.05 91.98
C PRO A 549 51.35 -34.36 91.50
N ILE A 550 51.77 -34.69 90.27
CA ILE A 550 52.90 -34.07 89.58
C ILE A 550 52.47 -32.76 88.91
N ASN A 551 51.25 -32.73 88.35
CA ASN A 551 50.67 -31.58 87.64
C ASN A 551 49.53 -30.93 88.43
N ASN A 552 48.90 -29.93 87.82
CA ASN A 552 47.78 -29.18 88.39
C ASN A 552 46.52 -30.04 88.62
N ASN A 553 46.27 -31.08 87.82
CA ASN A 553 45.14 -31.99 88.02
C ASN A 553 45.24 -32.72 89.38
N PRO A 554 44.34 -32.48 90.36
CA PRO A 554 44.41 -33.10 91.69
C PRO A 554 44.25 -34.63 91.69
N ASN A 555 43.70 -35.19 90.60
CA ASN A 555 43.50 -36.61 90.39
C ASN A 555 44.53 -37.24 89.43
N GLY A 556 45.44 -36.43 88.87
CA GLY A 556 46.45 -36.87 87.90
C GLY A 556 47.53 -37.78 88.50
N VAL A 557 48.52 -38.13 87.67
CA VAL A 557 49.67 -38.96 88.06
C VAL A 557 50.47 -38.33 89.21
N LYS A 558 51.11 -39.17 90.02
CA LYS A 558 51.66 -38.81 91.34
C LYS A 558 53.11 -39.21 91.47
N TYR A 559 53.88 -38.42 92.22
CA TYR A 559 55.27 -38.76 92.56
C TYR A 559 55.34 -40.14 93.23
N GLN A 560 56.26 -40.97 92.76
CA GLN A 560 56.46 -42.33 93.26
C GLN A 560 57.15 -42.34 94.63
N SER A 561 57.33 -43.53 95.22
CA SER A 561 58.18 -43.66 96.42
C SER A 561 59.65 -43.51 96.05
N GLY A 562 60.46 -42.90 96.93
CA GLY A 562 61.88 -42.66 96.69
C GLY A 562 62.22 -41.29 96.09
N THR A 563 61.23 -40.50 95.64
CA THR A 563 61.46 -39.17 95.02
C THR A 563 61.75 -38.04 96.03
N ASP A 564 61.68 -38.32 97.33
CA ASP A 564 61.83 -37.31 98.37
C ASP A 564 63.30 -37.03 98.72
N ALA A 565 63.60 -35.83 99.22
CA ALA A 565 64.98 -35.40 99.49
C ALA A 565 65.74 -36.28 100.51
N LYS A 566 65.06 -37.06 101.35
CA LYS A 566 65.72 -37.98 102.29
C LYS A 566 66.09 -39.30 101.60
N SER A 567 65.20 -39.86 100.79
CA SER A 567 65.49 -41.04 99.96
C SER A 567 66.63 -40.78 98.96
N LEU A 568 66.70 -39.55 98.42
CA LEU A 568 67.73 -39.11 97.47
C LEU A 568 69.03 -38.61 98.12
N THR A 569 69.28 -38.87 99.42
CA THR A 569 70.46 -38.38 100.17
C THR A 569 71.11 -39.44 101.06
N ILE A 570 72.43 -39.56 101.00
CA ILE A 570 73.28 -40.32 101.95
C ILE A 570 74.36 -39.37 102.52
N ASN A 571 74.77 -39.56 103.78
CA ASN A 571 75.85 -38.78 104.42
C ASN A 571 76.87 -39.72 105.08
N GLY A 572 78.09 -39.23 105.35
CA GLY A 572 79.17 -40.01 105.98
C GLY A 572 80.10 -39.17 106.88
N THR A 573 81.01 -39.83 107.61
CA THR A 573 81.93 -39.24 108.63
C THR A 573 83.39 -39.72 108.57
N GLN A 574 84.36 -38.83 108.85
CA GLN A 574 85.77 -39.18 109.02
C GLN A 574 86.30 -38.85 110.43
N THR A 575 87.22 -39.66 110.95
CA THR A 575 87.88 -39.49 112.26
C THR A 575 89.41 -39.41 112.14
N ILE A 576 90.07 -38.53 112.90
CA ILE A 576 91.53 -38.34 112.94
C ILE A 576 92.09 -38.57 114.36
N ILE A 577 93.23 -39.26 114.47
CA ILE A 577 93.86 -39.70 115.74
C ILE A 577 95.31 -39.21 115.85
N TYR A 578 95.68 -38.54 116.94
CA TYR A 578 97.02 -37.95 117.11
C TYR A 578 97.94 -38.74 118.06
N THR A 579 99.20 -38.93 117.68
CA THR A 579 100.21 -39.72 118.42
C THR A 579 101.59 -39.02 118.45
N GLY A 580 102.61 -39.67 119.03
CA GLY A 580 104.02 -39.21 118.99
C GLY A 580 104.41 -38.10 119.98
N LEU A 581 103.44 -37.38 120.53
CA LEU A 581 103.66 -36.31 121.50
C LEU A 581 103.91 -36.84 122.93
N PRO A 582 104.71 -36.14 123.75
CA PRO A 582 104.92 -36.50 125.15
C PRO A 582 103.63 -36.31 125.97
N LYS A 583 103.55 -36.98 127.13
CA LYS A 583 102.29 -37.18 127.88
C LYS A 583 101.69 -35.90 128.49
N ASP A 584 102.47 -34.83 128.56
CA ASP A 584 102.08 -33.48 128.95
C ASP A 584 101.54 -32.63 127.78
N LYS A 585 101.59 -33.14 126.54
CA LYS A 585 101.17 -32.46 125.30
C LYS A 585 100.23 -33.29 124.42
N GLN A 586 99.55 -34.30 124.97
CA GLN A 586 98.69 -35.19 124.18
C GLN A 586 97.41 -34.48 123.69
N LEU A 587 97.09 -34.67 122.40
CA LEU A 587 95.91 -34.09 121.73
C LEU A 587 94.70 -35.04 121.78
N ALA A 588 93.50 -34.50 121.51
CA ALA A 588 92.25 -35.27 121.36
C ALA A 588 91.92 -35.54 119.90
N ASN A 589 91.23 -36.66 119.63
CA ASN A 589 90.79 -37.04 118.28
C ASN A 589 89.74 -36.07 117.72
N ASP A 590 89.73 -35.89 116.40
CA ASP A 590 88.75 -35.08 115.66
C ASP A 590 87.77 -36.00 114.90
N THR A 591 86.49 -35.62 114.82
CA THR A 591 85.42 -36.32 114.08
C THR A 591 84.50 -35.34 113.33
N SER A 592 84.99 -34.14 113.02
CA SER A 592 84.18 -33.01 112.52
C SER A 592 83.81 -33.05 111.04
N GLN A 593 84.37 -34.00 110.27
CA GLN A 593 84.28 -34.01 108.81
C GLN A 593 83.09 -34.81 108.29
N HIS A 594 82.34 -34.20 107.36
CA HIS A 594 81.14 -34.78 106.74
C HIS A 594 81.19 -34.67 105.21
N VAL A 595 80.71 -35.70 104.51
CA VAL A 595 80.40 -35.65 103.07
C VAL A 595 78.95 -36.07 102.83
N ARG A 596 78.41 -35.68 101.66
CA ARG A 596 77.03 -35.96 101.24
C ARG A 596 77.02 -36.49 99.81
N PHE A 597 76.27 -37.55 99.58
CA PHE A 597 75.95 -38.08 98.27
C PHE A 597 74.48 -37.79 97.94
N THR A 598 74.18 -37.53 96.67
CA THR A 598 72.82 -37.22 96.19
C THR A 598 72.48 -38.00 94.91
N HIS A 599 71.20 -38.33 94.72
CA HIS A 599 70.68 -39.06 93.55
C HIS A 599 69.75 -38.15 92.73
N GLU A 600 69.83 -38.21 91.41
CA GLU A 600 68.97 -37.49 90.47
C GLU A 600 68.31 -38.42 89.44
N ILE A 601 67.04 -38.15 89.13
CA ILE A 601 66.23 -38.85 88.11
C ILE A 601 65.38 -37.84 87.33
N VAL A 602 64.92 -38.20 86.13
CA VAL A 602 63.94 -37.43 85.33
C VAL A 602 62.66 -38.22 85.19
N ILE A 603 61.51 -37.58 85.45
CA ILE A 603 60.19 -38.18 85.27
C ILE A 603 59.41 -37.54 84.11
N ASP A 604 58.67 -38.37 83.37
CA ASP A 604 57.58 -37.93 82.50
C ASP A 604 56.41 -37.48 83.36
N LYS A 605 55.94 -36.25 83.14
CA LYS A 605 54.86 -35.65 83.95
C LYS A 605 53.47 -36.15 83.55
N VAL A 606 53.26 -36.66 82.35
CA VAL A 606 51.97 -37.22 81.90
C VAL A 606 51.79 -38.65 82.43
N THR A 607 52.84 -39.47 82.38
CA THR A 607 52.77 -40.89 82.83
C THR A 607 53.21 -41.11 84.27
N GLY A 608 53.99 -40.18 84.86
CA GLY A 608 54.55 -40.31 86.21
C GLY A 608 55.65 -41.36 86.33
N GLN A 609 56.23 -41.81 85.22
CA GLN A 609 57.32 -42.79 85.18
C GLN A 609 58.69 -42.12 85.08
N THR A 610 59.71 -42.73 85.69
CA THR A 610 61.10 -42.35 85.46
C THR A 610 61.50 -42.68 84.03
N VAL A 611 61.96 -41.68 83.28
CA VAL A 611 62.46 -41.82 81.91
C VAL A 611 63.99 -41.84 81.84
N GLU A 612 64.67 -41.16 82.78
CA GLU A 612 66.13 -41.17 82.93
C GLU A 612 66.51 -41.29 84.41
N ASP A 613 67.61 -41.98 84.71
CA ASP A 613 68.20 -42.10 86.04
C ASP A 613 69.69 -41.74 85.91
N HIS A 614 70.11 -40.65 86.57
CA HIS A 614 71.48 -40.13 86.52
C HIS A 614 72.38 -40.74 87.61
N GLY A 615 71.81 -41.58 88.49
CA GLY A 615 72.53 -42.27 89.55
C GLY A 615 72.96 -41.38 90.72
N TRP A 616 73.72 -41.98 91.63
CA TRP A 616 74.32 -41.27 92.75
C TRP A 616 75.57 -40.50 92.29
N THR A 617 75.75 -39.30 92.85
CA THR A 617 77.00 -38.52 92.74
C THR A 617 78.22 -39.39 93.00
N GLY A 618 79.27 -39.19 92.20
CA GLY A 618 80.53 -39.94 92.29
C GLY A 618 81.27 -39.83 93.63
N PRO A 619 82.37 -40.60 93.79
CA PRO A 619 83.12 -40.67 95.04
C PRO A 619 83.48 -39.30 95.61
N GLN A 620 83.31 -39.13 96.92
CA GLN A 620 83.57 -37.88 97.63
C GLN A 620 84.82 -38.03 98.48
N THR A 621 85.69 -37.02 98.45
CA THR A 621 86.92 -37.00 99.27
C THR A 621 86.72 -36.04 100.45
N TYR A 622 87.09 -36.48 101.65
CA TYR A 622 87.07 -35.60 102.82
C TYR A 622 88.05 -34.44 102.69
N GLN A 623 87.73 -33.32 103.33
CA GLN A 623 88.72 -32.25 103.50
C GLN A 623 89.81 -32.72 104.46
N THR A 624 91.06 -32.41 104.15
CA THR A 624 92.16 -32.65 105.08
C THR A 624 92.15 -31.62 106.20
N VAL A 625 92.14 -32.07 107.46
CA VAL A 625 92.27 -31.19 108.62
C VAL A 625 93.74 -30.91 108.88
N LYS A 626 94.11 -29.64 109.12
CA LYS A 626 95.47 -29.27 109.52
C LYS A 626 95.78 -29.84 110.91
N THR A 627 96.82 -30.66 111.00
CA THR A 627 97.31 -31.20 112.26
C THR A 627 97.71 -30.06 113.20
N PRO A 628 97.27 -30.06 114.49
CA PRO A 628 97.63 -29.01 115.42
C PRO A 628 99.15 -28.87 115.62
N GLU A 629 99.67 -27.66 115.44
CA GLU A 629 101.10 -27.37 115.60
C GLU A 629 101.53 -27.47 117.07
N VAL A 630 102.68 -28.11 117.32
CA VAL A 630 103.22 -28.26 118.67
C VAL A 630 104.60 -27.64 118.73
N ALA A 631 104.77 -26.57 119.52
CA ALA A 631 106.04 -25.85 119.61
C ALA A 631 107.24 -26.79 119.92
N GLY A 632 108.22 -26.77 119.01
CA GLY A 632 109.38 -27.67 118.98
C GLY A 632 109.21 -28.91 118.08
N TYR A 633 108.04 -29.12 117.47
CA TYR A 633 107.71 -30.30 116.66
C TYR A 633 106.85 -29.98 115.42
N THR A 634 107.32 -30.31 114.21
CA THR A 634 106.49 -30.43 112.98
C THR A 634 105.85 -31.82 112.93
N PRO A 635 104.56 -32.00 112.62
CA PRO A 635 103.98 -33.33 112.49
C PRO A 635 104.59 -34.15 111.32
N ASP A 636 104.44 -35.47 111.33
CA ASP A 636 104.82 -36.34 110.20
C ASP A 636 103.96 -36.08 108.94
N LYS A 637 102.72 -35.62 109.17
CA LYS A 637 101.90 -34.92 108.19
C LYS A 637 101.23 -33.69 108.80
N THR A 638 101.47 -32.53 108.19
CA THR A 638 100.86 -31.23 108.54
C THR A 638 99.35 -31.19 108.32
N VAL A 639 98.83 -32.16 107.56
CA VAL A 639 97.42 -32.35 107.24
C VAL A 639 97.08 -33.84 107.32
N SER A 640 95.88 -34.18 107.81
CA SER A 640 95.40 -35.55 108.00
C SER A 640 93.95 -35.67 107.53
N GLY A 641 93.50 -36.88 107.19
CA GLY A 641 92.28 -37.10 106.44
C GLY A 641 92.53 -37.10 104.93
N GLY A 642 91.57 -36.63 104.12
CA GLY A 642 91.72 -36.61 102.65
C GLY A 642 91.41 -37.94 101.95
N GLU A 643 90.62 -38.80 102.59
CA GLU A 643 90.29 -40.14 102.07
C GLU A 643 89.04 -40.07 101.17
N THR A 644 89.04 -40.84 100.07
CA THR A 644 87.91 -40.92 99.13
C THR A 644 86.97 -42.04 99.52
N VAL A 645 85.72 -41.68 99.82
CA VAL A 645 84.62 -42.60 100.17
C VAL A 645 83.55 -42.64 99.08
N THR A 646 82.64 -43.61 99.19
CA THR A 646 81.55 -43.86 98.22
C THR A 646 80.21 -43.98 98.94
N TYR A 647 79.08 -43.81 98.25
CA TYR A 647 77.77 -43.88 98.89
C TYR A 647 77.47 -45.26 99.51
N GLN A 648 78.14 -46.33 99.05
CA GLN A 648 78.05 -47.68 99.59
C GLN A 648 78.92 -47.91 100.85
N ASN A 649 80.00 -47.13 101.04
CA ASN A 649 80.86 -47.18 102.21
C ASN A 649 81.34 -45.75 102.55
N PRO A 650 80.55 -45.00 103.34
CA PRO A 650 80.69 -43.55 103.46
C PRO A 650 81.51 -43.08 104.67
N ASP A 651 82.15 -43.94 105.47
CA ASP A 651 82.87 -43.56 106.72
C ASP A 651 84.36 -43.99 106.71
N SER A 652 85.26 -43.24 107.39
CA SER A 652 86.73 -43.51 107.37
C SER A 652 87.54 -43.03 108.60
N GLN A 653 88.83 -43.44 108.75
CA GLN A 653 89.70 -43.13 109.91
C GLN A 653 91.21 -42.98 109.59
N ASP A 654 91.88 -41.93 110.12
CA ASP A 654 93.31 -41.61 109.87
C ASP A 654 94.14 -41.30 111.16
N ILE A 655 95.48 -41.39 111.12
CA ILE A 655 96.42 -41.32 112.27
C ILE A 655 97.69 -40.47 112.00
N VAL A 656 98.18 -39.69 112.98
CA VAL A 656 99.31 -38.70 112.87
C VAL A 656 100.43 -38.86 113.93
N HIS A 657 101.66 -38.39 113.65
CA HIS A 657 102.88 -38.39 114.50
C HIS A 657 103.70 -37.07 114.42
N PHE A 658 104.89 -36.92 115.05
CA PHE A 658 105.66 -35.64 115.12
C PHE A 658 107.23 -35.71 115.08
N THR A 659 107.88 -34.66 114.48
CA THR A 659 109.26 -34.43 113.88
C THR A 659 109.67 -32.91 113.98
N PRO A 660 110.70 -32.27 113.31
CA PRO A 660 110.87 -30.75 113.30
C PRO A 660 111.53 -30.00 112.05
N VAL A 661 111.58 -28.62 112.04
CA VAL A 661 112.45 -27.60 111.28
C VAL A 661 111.76 -26.61 110.21
N ASN A 662 112.44 -25.76 109.37
CA ASN A 662 112.02 -24.41 108.77
C ASN A 662 112.21 -24.14 107.19
N ASP A 663 111.45 -23.25 106.46
CA ASP A 663 111.66 -22.83 104.98
C ASP A 663 111.10 -21.44 104.32
N THR A 664 110.54 -21.33 103.05
CA THR A 664 110.25 -20.06 102.19
C THR A 664 109.23 -20.13 100.92
N GLN A 665 108.81 -19.00 100.21
CA GLN A 665 107.45 -18.65 99.54
C GLN A 665 107.34 -17.96 98.07
N LYS A 666 106.13 -17.59 97.49
CA LYS A 666 105.80 -17.02 96.07
C LYS A 666 104.40 -16.28 95.76
N ALA A 667 104.09 -15.74 94.52
CA ALA A 667 102.76 -15.11 94.09
C ALA A 667 102.39 -14.91 92.54
N THR A 668 101.11 -14.66 92.15
CA THR A 668 100.52 -14.55 90.74
C THR A 668 99.34 -13.54 90.53
N ILE A 669 99.05 -13.07 89.28
CA ILE A 669 97.93 -12.15 88.87
C ILE A 669 97.25 -12.58 87.54
N ILE A 670 95.92 -12.43 87.38
CA ILE A 670 95.10 -12.81 86.21
C ILE A 670 94.11 -11.70 85.76
N TYR A 671 93.88 -11.56 84.45
CA TYR A 671 92.81 -10.73 83.84
C TYR A 671 91.74 -11.65 83.21
N VAL A 672 90.46 -11.34 83.40
CA VAL A 672 89.30 -12.15 83.01
C VAL A 672 88.25 -11.32 82.28
N ASP A 673 87.76 -11.82 81.15
CA ASP A 673 86.57 -11.28 80.48
C ASP A 673 85.29 -11.86 81.11
N GLN A 674 84.33 -11.01 81.49
CA GLN A 674 83.04 -11.41 82.05
C GLN A 674 82.00 -11.77 80.99
N ASN A 675 82.20 -11.41 79.72
CA ASN A 675 81.30 -11.78 78.62
C ASN A 675 81.47 -13.25 78.20
N THR A 676 82.71 -13.76 78.24
CA THR A 676 83.04 -15.16 77.88
C THR A 676 83.46 -16.04 79.06
N GLY A 677 84.07 -15.46 80.10
CA GLY A 677 84.75 -16.18 81.18
C GLY A 677 86.25 -16.43 80.93
N ASP A 678 86.80 -16.06 79.76
CA ASP A 678 88.18 -16.38 79.37
C ASP A 678 89.25 -15.52 80.07
N HIS A 679 90.43 -16.10 80.27
CA HIS A 679 91.60 -15.41 80.83
C HIS A 679 92.35 -14.63 79.75
N VAL A 680 92.17 -13.30 79.74
CA VAL A 680 92.77 -12.38 78.75
C VAL A 680 94.28 -12.17 78.97
N LYS A 681 94.78 -12.30 80.22
CA LYS A 681 96.22 -12.20 80.55
C LYS A 681 96.56 -12.84 81.91
N THR A 682 97.82 -13.23 82.13
CA THR A 682 98.36 -13.72 83.43
C THR A 682 99.82 -13.27 83.65
N VAL A 683 100.24 -13.07 84.91
CA VAL A 683 101.57 -12.61 85.36
C VAL A 683 101.97 -13.34 86.67
N THR A 684 103.25 -13.57 86.97
CA THR A 684 103.72 -14.34 88.16
C THR A 684 105.09 -13.87 88.65
N GLU A 685 105.26 -13.79 89.98
CA GLU A 685 106.43 -13.21 90.66
C GLU A 685 106.88 -14.05 91.88
N SER A 686 108.06 -13.77 92.45
CA SER A 686 108.58 -14.52 93.62
C SER A 686 109.45 -13.67 94.55
N GLY A 687 109.48 -14.01 95.85
CA GLY A 687 110.14 -13.18 96.86
C GLY A 687 110.38 -13.88 98.19
N LYS A 688 110.74 -13.10 99.21
CA LYS A 688 110.82 -13.56 100.60
C LYS A 688 109.52 -13.23 101.32
N SER A 689 109.22 -13.96 102.38
CA SER A 689 108.04 -13.70 103.21
C SER A 689 107.96 -12.23 103.65
N ASN A 690 106.80 -11.60 103.46
CA ASN A 690 106.54 -10.19 103.79
C ASN A 690 107.36 -9.17 102.96
N SER A 691 107.53 -9.42 101.65
CA SER A 691 108.06 -8.43 100.70
C SER A 691 107.01 -8.03 99.65
N VAL A 692 107.11 -6.81 99.08
CA VAL A 692 106.12 -6.28 98.13
C VAL A 692 106.19 -6.96 96.76
N ILE A 693 105.06 -7.01 96.04
CA ILE A 693 104.95 -7.52 94.67
C ILE A 693 105.06 -6.35 93.69
N ASP A 694 106.02 -6.40 92.76
CA ASP A 694 106.41 -5.28 91.89
C ASP A 694 105.76 -5.37 90.49
N TYR A 695 104.43 -5.34 90.44
CA TYR A 695 103.64 -5.32 89.19
C TYR A 695 102.66 -4.14 89.11
N TYR A 696 102.40 -3.64 87.89
CA TYR A 696 101.64 -2.42 87.63
C TYR A 696 100.59 -2.59 86.51
N SER A 697 99.31 -2.67 86.89
CA SER A 697 98.18 -3.09 86.05
C SER A 697 97.74 -2.05 84.99
N ALA A 698 97.89 -0.76 85.28
CA ALA A 698 97.26 0.33 84.52
C ALA A 698 97.70 0.37 83.05
N SER A 699 98.94 -0.04 82.75
CA SER A 699 99.47 -0.06 81.37
C SER A 699 98.86 -1.16 80.50
N ASP A 700 98.29 -2.21 81.08
CA ASP A 700 97.57 -3.25 80.36
C ASP A 700 96.07 -2.93 80.28
N LEU A 701 95.50 -2.32 81.33
CA LEU A 701 94.11 -1.82 81.33
C LEU A 701 93.86 -0.82 80.19
N GLN A 702 94.78 0.10 79.91
CA GLN A 702 94.63 1.02 78.78
C GLN A 702 94.58 0.29 77.43
N LYS A 703 95.44 -0.71 77.20
CA LYS A 703 95.47 -1.46 75.92
C LYS A 703 94.19 -2.26 75.69
N LEU A 704 93.58 -2.76 76.76
CA LEU A 704 92.33 -3.51 76.70
C LEU A 704 91.14 -2.55 76.49
N SER A 705 91.19 -1.34 77.07
CA SER A 705 90.28 -0.23 76.76
C SER A 705 90.32 0.15 75.27
N ASP A 706 91.54 0.29 74.71
CA ASP A 706 91.74 0.57 73.28
C ASP A 706 91.25 -0.58 72.36
N GLN A 707 91.01 -1.77 72.92
CA GLN A 707 90.44 -2.96 72.25
C GLN A 707 88.93 -3.14 72.48
N GLY A 708 88.26 -2.18 73.15
CA GLY A 708 86.81 -2.20 73.37
C GLY A 708 86.35 -2.78 74.71
N TYR A 709 87.26 -3.26 75.57
CA TYR A 709 86.93 -3.74 76.91
C TYR A 709 86.78 -2.59 77.92
N GLN A 710 85.71 -2.61 78.71
CA GLN A 710 85.49 -1.70 79.83
C GLN A 710 85.86 -2.38 81.15
N LEU A 711 86.49 -1.64 82.07
CA LEU A 711 86.85 -2.14 83.40
C LEU A 711 85.61 -2.30 84.27
N VAL A 712 85.37 -3.52 84.75
CA VAL A 712 84.28 -3.82 85.72
C VAL A 712 84.81 -3.81 87.15
N ASN A 713 85.95 -4.46 87.40
CA ASN A 713 86.57 -4.52 88.73
C ASN A 713 88.09 -4.79 88.64
N ASN A 714 88.87 -4.21 89.55
CA ASN A 714 90.31 -4.48 89.69
C ASN A 714 90.58 -5.05 91.09
N GLY A 715 90.80 -6.37 91.19
CA GLY A 715 91.11 -7.06 92.45
C GLY A 715 92.62 -7.23 92.71
N TYR A 716 93.50 -6.60 91.94
CA TYR A 716 94.94 -6.55 92.23
C TYR A 716 95.32 -5.24 92.93
N ASP A 717 94.97 -4.08 92.36
CA ASP A 717 95.22 -2.76 92.93
C ASP A 717 93.99 -1.82 92.86
N PRO A 718 92.88 -2.15 93.55
CA PRO A 718 91.60 -1.40 93.46
C PRO A 718 91.73 0.10 93.78
N ASP A 719 92.62 0.47 94.69
CA ASP A 719 92.94 1.87 95.07
C ASP A 719 94.37 2.27 94.67
N ASN A 720 94.96 1.66 93.62
CA ASN A 720 96.37 1.79 93.25
C ASN A 720 97.37 1.38 94.37
N GLN A 721 96.96 0.51 95.29
CA GLN A 721 97.80 -0.05 96.35
C GLN A 721 98.25 -1.48 95.98
N VAL A 722 99.56 -1.73 95.97
CA VAL A 722 100.13 -3.03 95.58
C VAL A 722 100.27 -4.01 96.77
N PRO A 723 100.01 -5.32 96.57
CA PRO A 723 100.08 -6.34 97.62
C PRO A 723 101.52 -6.82 97.94
N SER A 724 101.64 -7.82 98.83
CA SER A 724 102.92 -8.38 99.30
C SER A 724 102.84 -9.91 99.44
N PHE A 725 103.97 -10.59 99.16
CA PHE A 725 104.16 -12.02 99.40
C PHE A 725 103.92 -12.36 100.88
N ASP A 726 103.11 -13.37 101.15
CA ASP A 726 102.85 -13.91 102.50
C ASP A 726 103.97 -14.85 102.96
N ASP A 727 103.68 -15.69 103.96
CA ASP A 727 104.60 -16.65 104.56
C ASP A 727 104.26 -18.15 104.31
N SER A 728 103.47 -18.45 103.27
CA SER A 728 103.06 -19.82 102.92
C SER A 728 103.94 -20.46 101.83
N SER A 729 104.75 -21.45 102.19
CA SER A 729 105.67 -22.13 101.27
C SER A 729 104.98 -23.02 100.24
N ASP A 730 103.71 -23.36 100.51
CA ASP A 730 102.98 -24.42 99.84
C ASP A 730 101.90 -23.87 98.88
N ILE A 731 101.70 -22.54 98.83
CA ILE A 731 100.62 -21.87 98.08
C ILE A 731 101.12 -20.54 97.48
N ASP A 732 101.16 -20.45 96.15
CA ASP A 732 101.37 -19.17 95.44
C ASP A 732 100.09 -18.31 95.50
N GLN A 733 100.17 -17.04 95.92
CA GLN A 733 99.03 -16.10 95.92
C GLN A 733 98.42 -15.89 94.52
N THR A 734 97.15 -15.47 94.40
CA THR A 734 96.54 -15.11 93.10
C THR A 734 95.56 -13.93 93.21
N PHE A 735 95.65 -12.97 92.29
CA PHE A 735 94.76 -11.80 92.16
C PHE A 735 94.01 -11.78 90.81
N TYR A 736 92.82 -11.18 90.75
CA TYR A 736 91.95 -11.16 89.55
C TYR A 736 91.49 -9.75 89.16
N ILE A 737 91.46 -9.47 87.85
CA ILE A 737 90.94 -8.22 87.26
C ILE A 737 89.85 -8.59 86.24
N HIS A 738 88.69 -7.92 86.29
CA HIS A 738 87.52 -8.22 85.47
C HIS A 738 87.16 -7.11 84.49
N LEU A 739 86.92 -7.51 83.25
CA LEU A 739 86.54 -6.65 82.12
C LEU A 739 85.21 -7.12 81.52
N ALA A 740 84.54 -6.25 80.75
CA ALA A 740 83.36 -6.58 79.96
C ALA A 740 83.38 -5.81 78.63
N HIS A 741 82.61 -6.24 77.62
CA HIS A 741 82.59 -5.59 76.31
C HIS A 741 81.84 -4.25 76.33
N GLY A 742 82.38 -3.24 75.64
CA GLY A 742 81.66 -2.01 75.31
C GLY A 742 80.67 -2.19 74.15
N THR A 743 79.64 -1.35 74.09
CA THR A 743 78.57 -1.42 73.08
C THR A 743 78.28 -0.08 72.40
N GLN A 744 77.83 -0.10 71.15
CA GLN A 744 77.45 1.08 70.35
C GLN A 744 76.10 0.86 69.62
N GLU A 745 75.18 1.81 69.69
CA GLU A 745 73.92 1.75 68.90
C GLU A 745 74.19 2.01 67.41
N THR A 746 73.41 1.35 66.54
CA THR A 746 73.48 1.47 65.07
C THR A 746 72.10 1.26 64.44
N THR A 747 71.93 1.65 63.18
CA THR A 747 70.65 1.58 62.45
C THR A 747 70.85 1.11 61.02
N ARG A 748 69.80 0.52 60.42
CA ARG A 748 69.70 0.26 58.99
C ARG A 748 68.27 0.48 58.51
N ASP A 749 68.13 1.00 57.30
CA ASP A 749 66.82 1.21 56.67
C ASP A 749 66.53 0.13 55.63
N ASP A 750 65.27 0.00 55.25
CA ASP A 750 64.76 -0.83 54.17
C ASP A 750 63.46 -0.22 53.64
N THR A 751 63.20 -0.30 52.33
CA THR A 751 62.04 0.32 51.67
C THR A 751 61.44 -0.64 50.67
N ILE A 752 60.15 -0.92 50.86
CA ILE A 752 59.36 -1.85 50.06
C ILE A 752 58.32 -1.05 49.28
N ASN A 753 58.19 -1.38 48.00
CA ASN A 753 57.26 -0.75 47.07
C ASN A 753 56.14 -1.74 46.72
N GLU A 754 54.90 -1.24 46.66
CA GLU A 754 53.80 -1.91 45.98
C GLU A 754 53.56 -1.18 44.65
N THR A 755 53.58 -1.93 43.54
CA THR A 755 53.23 -1.44 42.21
C THR A 755 52.04 -2.23 41.67
N ILE A 756 50.99 -1.54 41.26
CA ILE A 756 49.80 -2.11 40.64
C ILE A 756 49.74 -1.64 39.19
N HIS A 757 50.00 -2.56 38.26
CA HIS A 757 49.87 -2.33 36.82
C HIS A 757 48.43 -2.60 36.36
N TYR A 758 47.91 -1.74 35.48
CA TYR A 758 46.58 -1.90 34.89
C TYR A 758 46.73 -2.15 33.38
N ILE A 759 46.36 -3.34 32.92
CA ILE A 759 46.51 -3.77 31.51
C ILE A 759 45.21 -4.32 30.95
N TYR A 760 45.03 -4.25 29.63
CA TYR A 760 44.05 -5.07 28.93
C TYR A 760 44.57 -6.50 28.79
N ALA A 761 43.67 -7.48 28.60
CA ALA A 761 44.04 -8.88 28.36
C ALA A 761 45.06 -9.11 27.21
N GLY A 762 45.17 -8.17 26.27
CA GLY A 762 46.20 -8.15 25.21
C GLY A 762 47.58 -7.59 25.63
N GLY A 763 47.84 -7.38 26.93
CA GLY A 763 49.13 -6.89 27.46
C GLY A 763 49.41 -5.39 27.26
N LYS A 764 48.50 -4.65 26.62
CA LYS A 764 48.60 -3.18 26.47
C LYS A 764 48.15 -2.50 27.76
N LYS A 765 48.90 -1.49 28.22
CA LYS A 765 48.54 -0.64 29.37
C LYS A 765 47.13 -0.02 29.19
N ALA A 766 46.31 -0.12 30.23
CA ALA A 766 44.90 0.31 30.28
C ALA A 766 44.69 1.56 31.13
N HIS A 767 45.41 1.69 32.25
CA HIS A 767 45.44 2.88 33.09
C HIS A 767 46.88 3.12 33.59
N ASP A 768 47.16 4.31 34.16
CA ASP A 768 48.42 4.56 34.85
C ASP A 768 48.56 3.75 36.15
N ASP A 769 49.79 3.26 36.37
CA ASP A 769 50.14 2.35 37.45
C ASP A 769 50.09 3.09 38.80
N VAL A 770 49.61 2.41 39.84
CA VAL A 770 49.65 2.94 41.21
C VAL A 770 50.89 2.41 41.90
N ILE A 771 51.71 3.32 42.45
CA ILE A 771 52.92 2.99 43.21
C ILE A 771 52.78 3.56 44.62
N ALA A 772 53.07 2.75 45.64
CA ALA A 772 53.12 3.14 47.04
C ALA A 772 54.39 2.60 47.72
N GLU A 773 54.89 3.30 48.72
CA GLU A 773 56.12 2.94 49.47
C GLU A 773 55.85 2.69 50.97
N LYS A 774 56.66 1.82 51.59
CA LYS A 774 56.78 1.64 53.05
C LYS A 774 58.25 1.52 53.43
N THR A 775 58.72 2.45 54.25
CA THR A 775 60.10 2.46 54.76
C THR A 775 60.13 2.00 56.22
N PHE A 776 61.10 1.16 56.56
CA PHE A 776 61.34 0.61 57.89
C PHE A 776 62.75 0.97 58.35
N THR A 777 62.88 1.58 59.54
CA THR A 777 64.17 1.81 60.20
C THR A 777 64.38 0.79 61.32
N GLN A 778 65.34 -0.13 61.15
CA GLN A 778 65.69 -1.12 62.15
C GLN A 778 66.88 -0.67 62.99
N ASN A 779 66.68 -0.61 64.31
CA ASN A 779 67.72 -0.28 65.28
C ASN A 779 68.43 -1.55 65.77
N GLY A 780 69.72 -1.46 66.05
CA GLY A 780 70.52 -2.57 66.60
C GLY A 780 71.64 -2.07 67.52
N THR A 781 72.19 -2.99 68.30
CA THR A 781 73.32 -2.73 69.21
C THR A 781 74.52 -3.55 68.76
N LYS A 782 75.64 -2.89 68.52
CA LYS A 782 76.91 -3.48 68.14
C LYS A 782 77.79 -3.70 69.37
N ASP A 783 78.38 -4.88 69.48
CA ASP A 783 79.45 -5.21 70.42
C ASP A 783 80.81 -4.72 69.87
N LEU A 784 81.61 -4.05 70.69
CA LEU A 784 82.85 -3.39 70.25
C LEU A 784 84.10 -4.29 70.28
N VAL A 785 84.03 -5.48 70.89
CA VAL A 785 85.15 -6.43 70.98
C VAL A 785 85.04 -7.50 69.90
N THR A 786 83.84 -8.08 69.73
CA THR A 786 83.53 -9.10 68.70
C THR A 786 83.19 -8.48 67.36
N GLY A 787 82.54 -7.32 67.36
CA GLY A 787 82.00 -6.66 66.17
C GLY A 787 80.58 -7.07 65.77
N ASP A 788 79.96 -8.01 66.47
CA ASP A 788 78.61 -8.51 66.16
C ASP A 788 77.50 -7.47 66.43
N ILE A 789 76.38 -7.56 65.70
CA ILE A 789 75.24 -6.64 65.83
C ILE A 789 73.96 -7.40 66.14
N THR A 790 73.36 -7.12 67.30
CA THR A 790 72.02 -7.61 67.66
C THR A 790 70.98 -6.62 67.17
N TRP A 791 70.22 -6.98 66.14
CA TRP A 791 69.12 -6.17 65.61
C TRP A 791 67.83 -6.37 66.42
N ARG A 792 67.10 -5.28 66.69
CA ARG A 792 65.80 -5.30 67.38
C ARG A 792 64.68 -5.52 66.36
N PRO A 793 63.60 -6.26 66.69
CA PRO A 793 62.48 -6.44 65.77
C PRO A 793 61.75 -5.11 65.52
N VAL A 794 61.29 -4.91 64.29
CA VAL A 794 60.40 -3.80 63.90
C VAL A 794 59.01 -4.33 63.56
N THR A 795 57.98 -3.54 63.79
CA THR A 795 56.58 -3.91 63.53
C THR A 795 56.26 -3.89 62.05
N SER A 796 55.47 -4.85 61.58
CA SER A 796 54.89 -4.89 60.24
C SER A 796 54.12 -3.62 59.89
N GLN A 797 54.12 -3.25 58.61
CA GLN A 797 53.32 -2.16 58.05
C GLN A 797 52.31 -2.71 57.03
N GLN A 798 51.32 -1.90 56.65
CA GLN A 798 50.26 -2.32 55.73
C GLN A 798 50.06 -1.29 54.61
N PHE A 799 49.91 -1.80 53.38
CA PHE A 799 49.41 -1.05 52.23
C PHE A 799 47.87 -1.03 52.24
N ALA A 800 47.28 0.09 51.83
CA ALA A 800 45.82 0.22 51.81
C ALA A 800 45.25 -0.42 50.54
N SER A 801 44.07 -1.03 50.63
CA SER A 801 43.39 -1.61 49.46
C SER A 801 43.11 -0.56 48.39
N VAL A 802 43.54 -0.81 47.15
CA VAL A 802 43.38 0.12 46.04
C VAL A 802 42.20 -0.31 45.18
N LYS A 803 41.20 0.57 45.01
CA LYS A 803 40.11 0.32 44.07
C LYS A 803 40.61 0.51 42.64
N SER A 804 40.39 -0.50 41.80
CA SER A 804 40.76 -0.44 40.38
C SER A 804 39.91 0.61 39.63
N PRO A 805 40.49 1.36 38.68
CA PRO A 805 39.76 2.30 37.82
C PRO A 805 38.57 1.64 37.11
N THR A 806 37.46 2.37 36.95
CA THR A 806 36.38 1.93 36.05
C THR A 806 36.77 2.29 34.62
N ILE A 807 36.84 1.28 33.74
CA ILE A 807 37.02 1.46 32.30
C ILE A 807 35.72 0.99 31.64
N SER A 808 35.08 1.88 30.86
CA SER A 808 33.81 1.60 30.20
C SER A 808 33.97 0.44 29.22
N GLY A 809 33.03 -0.51 29.20
CA GLY A 809 33.10 -1.73 28.36
C GLY A 809 34.09 -2.81 28.82
N TYR A 810 34.80 -2.65 29.94
CA TYR A 810 35.76 -3.65 30.42
C TYR A 810 35.62 -3.95 31.92
N THR A 811 35.67 -5.23 32.28
CA THR A 811 35.67 -5.70 33.67
C THR A 811 37.09 -6.06 34.10
N PRO A 812 37.63 -5.48 35.19
CA PRO A 812 38.89 -5.94 35.77
C PRO A 812 38.70 -7.24 36.55
N ASP A 813 39.69 -8.14 36.46
CA ASP A 813 39.82 -9.33 37.31
C ASP A 813 39.79 -9.01 38.81
N TYR A 814 40.41 -7.91 39.23
CA TYR A 814 40.31 -7.34 40.57
C TYR A 814 39.59 -5.99 40.53
N THR A 815 38.36 -5.93 41.04
CA THR A 815 37.63 -4.65 41.23
C THR A 815 38.25 -3.80 42.36
N VAL A 816 38.89 -4.46 43.33
CA VAL A 816 39.70 -3.87 44.40
C VAL A 816 40.90 -4.79 44.64
N VAL A 817 42.12 -4.25 44.59
CA VAL A 817 43.33 -4.94 45.08
C VAL A 817 43.32 -4.90 46.62
N PRO A 818 43.38 -6.05 47.31
CA PRO A 818 43.25 -6.10 48.76
C PRO A 818 44.46 -5.50 49.50
N ALA A 819 44.24 -5.09 50.75
CA ALA A 819 45.26 -4.47 51.60
C ALA A 819 46.31 -5.48 52.10
N VAL A 820 47.55 -5.41 51.60
CA VAL A 820 48.64 -6.34 51.94
C VAL A 820 49.53 -5.85 53.11
N THR A 821 49.94 -6.77 53.99
CA THR A 821 50.82 -6.51 55.14
C THR A 821 52.25 -6.96 54.82
N VAL A 822 53.23 -6.12 55.12
CA VAL A 822 54.67 -6.31 54.83
C VAL A 822 55.54 -6.10 56.06
N ASN A 823 56.72 -6.72 56.04
CA ASN A 823 57.72 -6.76 57.11
C ASN A 823 59.08 -6.29 56.58
N TYR A 824 60.01 -5.93 57.47
CA TYR A 824 61.39 -5.62 57.11
C TYR A 824 62.05 -6.82 56.39
N GLY A 825 62.55 -6.61 55.17
CA GLY A 825 63.17 -7.64 54.33
C GLY A 825 62.21 -8.43 53.41
N ASP A 826 60.92 -8.10 53.36
CA ASP A 826 60.02 -8.63 52.32
C ASP A 826 60.33 -7.96 50.95
N PRO A 827 60.11 -8.63 49.81
CA PRO A 827 60.40 -8.06 48.48
C PRO A 827 59.31 -7.09 47.98
N ASP A 828 59.68 -6.25 47.00
CA ASP A 828 58.74 -5.39 46.26
C ASP A 828 57.56 -6.17 45.65
N ILE A 829 56.34 -5.69 45.91
CA ILE A 829 55.08 -6.31 45.48
C ILE A 829 54.68 -5.76 44.11
N ASN A 830 54.41 -6.66 43.17
CA ASN A 830 54.00 -6.32 41.81
C ASN A 830 52.68 -7.04 41.49
N THR A 831 51.59 -6.29 41.52
CA THR A 831 50.23 -6.76 41.21
C THR A 831 49.84 -6.33 39.80
N THR A 832 49.15 -7.19 39.06
CA THR A 832 48.60 -6.86 37.73
C THR A 832 47.09 -7.02 37.77
N VAL A 833 46.39 -5.99 37.32
CA VAL A 833 44.94 -5.99 37.13
C VAL A 833 44.65 -6.02 35.63
N THR A 834 43.93 -7.07 35.20
CA THR A 834 43.65 -7.39 33.81
C THR A 834 42.21 -7.03 33.46
N TYR A 835 42.04 -6.06 32.57
CA TYR A 835 40.75 -5.67 32.01
C TYR A 835 40.38 -6.60 30.84
N THR A 836 39.29 -7.34 31.04
CA THR A 836 38.65 -8.17 30.02
C THR A 836 37.48 -7.40 29.41
N ALA A 837 37.37 -7.37 28.08
CA ALA A 837 36.27 -6.70 27.40
C ALA A 837 34.94 -7.42 27.65
N GLY A 838 33.87 -6.66 27.89
CA GLY A 838 32.51 -7.19 28.00
C GLY A 838 32.01 -7.73 26.66
N GLN A 839 31.06 -8.66 26.72
CA GLN A 839 30.35 -9.15 25.54
C GLN A 839 29.24 -8.16 25.17
N GLN A 840 29.09 -7.90 23.87
CA GLN A 840 28.18 -6.91 23.28
C GLN A 840 27.40 -7.52 22.11
N VAL A 841 26.31 -6.86 21.71
CA VAL A 841 25.46 -7.26 20.58
C VAL A 841 25.35 -6.12 19.57
N ALA A 842 25.45 -6.47 18.28
CA ALA A 842 25.16 -5.57 17.18
C ALA A 842 24.06 -6.17 16.30
N THR A 843 22.93 -5.47 16.24
CA THR A 843 21.77 -5.87 15.46
C THR A 843 21.77 -5.14 14.11
N ILE A 844 21.73 -5.90 13.01
CA ILE A 844 21.62 -5.36 11.65
C ILE A 844 20.21 -5.64 11.13
N VAL A 845 19.46 -4.59 10.82
CA VAL A 845 18.04 -4.66 10.41
C VAL A 845 17.89 -4.25 8.95
N TYR A 846 17.48 -5.18 8.10
CA TYR A 846 17.07 -4.89 6.73
C TYR A 846 15.60 -4.47 6.72
N VAL A 847 15.32 -3.27 6.22
CA VAL A 847 13.96 -2.71 6.17
C VAL A 847 13.62 -2.31 4.74
N ASP A 848 12.50 -2.77 4.22
CA ASP A 848 11.92 -2.24 3.00
C ASP A 848 11.17 -0.92 3.30
N ARG A 849 11.67 0.19 2.76
CA ARG A 849 11.01 1.51 2.80
C ARG A 849 9.80 1.63 1.89
N THR A 850 9.58 0.69 0.95
CA THR A 850 8.39 0.72 0.07
C THR A 850 7.13 0.26 0.81
N THR A 851 7.22 -0.79 1.63
CA THR A 851 6.11 -1.33 2.44
C THR A 851 6.18 -0.94 3.93
N GLY A 852 7.37 -0.63 4.43
CA GLY A 852 7.65 -0.48 5.86
C GLY A 852 7.98 -1.79 6.60
N GLN A 853 8.11 -2.91 5.87
CA GLN A 853 8.37 -4.23 6.45
C GLN A 853 9.86 -4.43 6.81
N THR A 854 10.13 -5.05 7.96
CA THR A 854 11.46 -5.63 8.25
C THR A 854 11.62 -6.92 7.45
N LEU A 855 12.62 -6.97 6.57
CA LEU A 855 12.92 -8.10 5.69
C LEU A 855 13.75 -9.17 6.39
N ASN A 856 14.72 -8.75 7.21
CA ASN A 856 15.59 -9.63 7.99
C ASN A 856 16.20 -8.86 9.18
N THR A 857 16.45 -9.58 10.27
CA THR A 857 17.20 -9.08 11.43
C THR A 857 18.32 -10.06 11.74
N LEU A 858 19.55 -9.58 11.76
CA LEU A 858 20.75 -10.34 12.11
C LEU A 858 21.30 -9.82 13.44
N MET A 859 21.77 -10.72 14.30
CA MET A 859 22.45 -10.38 15.55
C MET A 859 23.87 -10.94 15.50
N GLU A 860 24.86 -10.06 15.58
CA GLU A 860 26.27 -10.40 15.73
C GLU A 860 26.68 -10.19 17.18
N HIS A 861 27.53 -11.09 17.70
CA HIS A 861 28.05 -11.02 19.06
C HIS A 861 29.57 -10.90 19.05
N GLY A 862 30.12 -10.07 19.92
CA GLY A 862 31.56 -9.89 20.06
C GLY A 862 31.94 -9.20 21.35
N ALA A 863 33.22 -8.91 21.51
CA ALA A 863 33.72 -8.18 22.67
C ALA A 863 33.84 -6.69 22.37
N SER A 864 33.67 -5.82 23.37
CA SER A 864 33.92 -4.37 23.24
C SER A 864 35.23 -4.06 22.51
N ASP A 865 35.23 -2.97 21.73
CA ASP A 865 36.30 -2.55 20.81
C ASP A 865 36.63 -3.50 19.64
N THR A 866 36.04 -4.70 19.52
CA THR A 866 36.30 -5.59 18.38
C THR A 866 35.45 -5.23 17.17
N THR A 867 35.94 -5.50 15.95
CA THR A 867 35.21 -5.23 14.71
C THR A 867 34.04 -6.19 14.56
N ILE A 868 32.85 -5.68 14.25
CA ILE A 868 31.65 -6.47 13.95
C ILE A 868 31.93 -7.28 12.68
N PRO A 869 31.83 -8.63 12.68
CA PRO A 869 32.29 -9.48 11.59
C PRO A 869 31.37 -9.49 10.34
N TYR A 870 30.46 -8.51 10.24
CA TYR A 870 29.42 -8.44 9.23
C TYR A 870 29.87 -7.75 7.93
N GLN A 871 29.31 -8.17 6.79
CA GLN A 871 29.56 -7.59 5.47
C GLN A 871 28.31 -7.60 4.60
N SER A 872 27.62 -6.46 4.49
CA SER A 872 26.34 -6.31 3.77
C SER A 872 26.40 -6.62 2.27
N ALA A 873 27.58 -6.72 1.65
CA ALA A 873 27.75 -6.83 0.20
C ALA A 873 27.11 -8.09 -0.44
N ASN A 874 27.08 -9.24 0.26
CA ASN A 874 26.45 -10.45 -0.27
C ASN A 874 24.92 -10.40 -0.17
N ASP A 875 24.42 -9.89 0.94
CA ASP A 875 22.99 -9.79 1.22
C ASP A 875 22.34 -8.71 0.35
N LEU A 876 22.99 -7.53 0.23
CA LEU A 876 22.59 -6.49 -0.73
C LEU A 876 22.49 -7.04 -2.15
N LYS A 877 23.50 -7.80 -2.61
CA LYS A 877 23.49 -8.43 -3.93
C LYS A 877 22.42 -9.51 -4.09
N THR A 878 22.02 -10.15 -2.99
CA THR A 878 20.92 -11.12 -2.96
C THR A 878 19.56 -10.41 -3.10
N TYR A 879 19.36 -9.30 -2.38
CA TYR A 879 18.17 -8.46 -2.51
C TYR A 879 18.09 -7.73 -3.87
N GLU A 880 19.21 -7.27 -4.43
CA GLU A 880 19.30 -6.78 -5.82
C GLU A 880 18.81 -7.85 -6.82
N GLY A 881 19.21 -9.11 -6.62
CA GLY A 881 18.74 -10.25 -7.41
C GLY A 881 17.24 -10.54 -7.25
N GLN A 882 16.63 -10.15 -6.13
CA GLN A 882 15.19 -10.22 -5.89
C GLN A 882 14.42 -9.02 -6.47
N GLY A 883 15.11 -7.93 -6.82
CA GLY A 883 14.54 -6.72 -7.42
C GLY A 883 14.47 -5.50 -6.49
N TYR A 884 15.02 -5.58 -5.27
CA TYR A 884 15.24 -4.39 -4.44
C TYR A 884 16.39 -3.54 -4.98
N VAL A 885 16.44 -2.28 -4.55
CA VAL A 885 17.61 -1.42 -4.68
C VAL A 885 17.90 -0.76 -3.33
N LEU A 886 19.19 -0.47 -3.07
CA LEU A 886 19.59 0.24 -1.85
C LEU A 886 19.02 1.67 -1.83
N ASP A 887 18.50 2.10 -0.67
CA ASP A 887 18.03 3.47 -0.43
C ASP A 887 18.92 4.21 0.57
N ASP A 888 19.27 3.56 1.69
CA ASP A 888 20.14 4.08 2.74
C ASP A 888 20.83 2.92 3.48
N ASN A 889 22.09 3.09 3.92
CA ASN A 889 22.84 2.07 4.64
C ASN A 889 23.60 2.71 5.81
N GLN A 890 23.14 2.44 7.03
CA GLN A 890 23.74 2.99 8.24
C GLN A 890 24.89 2.11 8.76
N TYR A 891 25.05 0.89 8.25
CA TYR A 891 26.24 0.06 8.46
C TYR A 891 27.29 0.37 7.38
N ASP A 892 28.11 1.40 7.58
CA ASP A 892 29.19 1.74 6.65
C ASP A 892 30.28 0.63 6.64
N PRO A 893 30.46 -0.12 5.54
CA PRO A 893 31.43 -1.21 5.49
C PRO A 893 32.88 -0.71 5.37
N THR A 894 33.10 0.60 5.13
CA THR A 894 34.43 1.17 4.88
C THR A 894 35.16 1.64 6.14
N THR A 895 34.42 1.93 7.22
CA THR A 895 34.98 2.37 8.51
C THR A 895 35.22 1.22 9.51
N THR A 896 34.91 -0.03 9.14
CA THR A 896 34.98 -1.22 10.00
C THR A 896 34.30 -1.02 11.36
N PRO A 897 32.94 -0.99 11.40
CA PRO A 897 32.17 -0.80 12.62
C PRO A 897 32.56 -1.76 13.73
N LYS A 898 32.48 -1.30 14.99
CA LYS A 898 32.95 -2.01 16.17
C LYS A 898 31.83 -2.21 17.18
N PHE A 899 31.93 -3.29 17.94
CA PHE A 899 31.28 -3.38 19.25
C PHE A 899 31.80 -2.25 20.15
N ASP A 900 30.87 -1.56 20.82
CA ASP A 900 31.09 -0.41 21.68
C ASP A 900 31.19 -0.85 23.15
N ASP A 901 30.90 0.04 24.09
CA ASP A 901 31.19 -0.13 25.51
C ASP A 901 29.95 -0.10 26.44
N ASP A 902 28.74 0.13 25.90
CA ASP A 902 27.50 0.20 26.69
C ASP A 902 26.72 -1.13 26.68
N SER A 903 27.03 -2.00 27.65
CA SER A 903 26.36 -3.29 27.85
C SER A 903 24.87 -3.20 28.30
N ASN A 904 24.24 -2.03 28.22
CA ASN A 904 22.83 -1.81 28.52
C ASN A 904 21.99 -1.53 27.25
N VAL A 905 22.62 -1.33 26.09
CA VAL A 905 21.96 -0.89 24.85
C VAL A 905 22.58 -1.58 23.63
N ASP A 906 21.86 -2.55 23.06
CA ASP A 906 22.28 -3.19 21.80
C ASP A 906 22.39 -2.16 20.66
N GLN A 907 23.53 -2.15 19.97
CA GLN A 907 23.70 -1.34 18.76
C GLN A 907 22.72 -1.80 17.68
N THR A 908 22.07 -0.85 17.00
CA THR A 908 21.17 -1.16 15.88
C THR A 908 21.56 -0.38 14.62
N TYR A 909 21.91 -1.11 13.56
CA TYR A 909 22.23 -0.55 12.24
C TYR A 909 21.11 -0.88 11.24
N TYR A 910 20.52 0.14 10.65
CA TYR A 910 19.47 -0.02 9.64
C TYR A 910 20.02 0.01 8.21
N ILE A 911 19.60 -0.97 7.40
CA ILE A 911 19.89 -1.04 5.97
C ILE A 911 18.55 -0.96 5.23
N TYR A 912 18.25 0.24 4.74
CA TYR A 912 16.99 0.53 4.06
C TYR A 912 17.10 0.19 2.58
N LEU A 913 16.28 -0.77 2.17
CA LEU A 913 16.03 -1.09 0.78
C LEU A 913 14.72 -0.42 0.32
N LYS A 914 14.50 -0.36 -0.98
CA LYS A 914 13.22 -0.02 -1.59
C LYS A 914 13.03 -0.90 -2.82
N HIS A 915 11.80 -1.02 -3.29
CA HIS A 915 11.54 -1.74 -4.53
C HIS A 915 12.23 -1.05 -5.72
N GLY A 916 13.02 -1.80 -6.47
CA GLY A 916 13.52 -1.36 -7.77
C GLY A 916 12.36 -1.22 -8.76
N THR A 917 12.45 -0.28 -9.68
CA THR A 917 11.40 -0.04 -10.69
C THR A 917 11.96 -0.05 -12.10
N LYS A 918 11.15 -0.52 -13.04
CA LYS A 918 11.50 -0.65 -14.46
C LYS A 918 10.37 -0.12 -15.32
N ASN A 919 10.69 0.81 -16.22
CA ASN A 919 9.72 1.29 -17.20
C ASN A 919 9.42 0.18 -18.22
N VAL A 920 8.15 -0.11 -18.41
CA VAL A 920 7.62 -1.04 -19.41
C VAL A 920 6.60 -0.33 -20.29
N SER A 921 6.46 -0.78 -21.53
CA SER A 921 5.50 -0.19 -22.46
C SER A 921 5.01 -1.19 -23.48
N GLU A 922 3.78 -0.97 -23.95
CA GLU A 922 3.13 -1.81 -24.94
C GLU A 922 2.21 -0.98 -25.82
N THR A 923 2.12 -1.38 -27.11
CA THR A 923 1.53 -0.58 -28.18
C THR A 923 0.47 -1.35 -29.00
N PRO A 924 -0.63 -1.82 -28.35
CA PRO A 924 -1.71 -2.48 -29.07
C PRO A 924 -2.36 -1.53 -30.07
N THR A 925 -3.00 -2.11 -31.08
CA THR A 925 -3.67 -1.38 -32.15
C THR A 925 -5.05 -1.96 -32.35
N VAL A 926 -6.08 -1.11 -32.21
CA VAL A 926 -7.46 -1.47 -32.51
C VAL A 926 -7.73 -1.13 -33.97
N HIS A 927 -8.28 -2.07 -34.73
CA HIS A 927 -8.69 -1.88 -36.11
C HIS A 927 -10.20 -1.66 -36.18
N GLU A 928 -10.63 -0.76 -37.05
CA GLU A 928 -12.00 -0.68 -37.52
C GLU A 928 -12.06 -1.31 -38.91
N THR A 929 -13.03 -2.18 -39.16
CA THR A 929 -13.34 -2.72 -40.49
C THR A 929 -14.82 -2.59 -40.76
N ILE A 930 -15.18 -1.86 -41.81
CA ILE A 930 -16.55 -1.66 -42.27
C ILE A 930 -16.75 -2.44 -43.56
N HIS A 931 -17.52 -3.53 -43.51
CA HIS A 931 -17.89 -4.33 -44.66
C HIS A 931 -19.12 -3.76 -45.37
N TYR A 932 -19.04 -3.61 -46.69
CA TYR A 932 -20.17 -3.18 -47.52
C TYR A 932 -20.67 -4.35 -48.37
N VAL A 933 -21.85 -4.87 -48.08
CA VAL A 933 -22.40 -6.09 -48.70
C VAL A 933 -23.80 -5.88 -49.27
N TYR A 934 -24.21 -6.69 -50.23
CA TYR A 934 -25.60 -6.82 -50.65
C TYR A 934 -26.38 -7.74 -49.71
N ALA A 935 -27.71 -7.78 -49.84
CA ALA A 935 -28.58 -8.62 -49.02
C ALA A 935 -28.33 -10.14 -49.13
N ASP A 936 -27.60 -10.61 -50.14
CA ASP A 936 -27.14 -12.00 -50.28
C ASP A 936 -25.79 -12.28 -49.59
N GLY A 937 -25.17 -11.27 -48.99
CA GLY A 937 -23.86 -11.32 -48.35
C GLY A 937 -22.66 -11.12 -49.28
N THR A 938 -22.86 -10.91 -50.58
CA THR A 938 -21.78 -10.61 -51.53
C THR A 938 -21.29 -9.17 -51.38
N THR A 939 -20.01 -8.91 -51.71
CA THR A 939 -19.39 -7.59 -51.56
C THR A 939 -19.99 -6.55 -52.51
N ALA A 940 -20.56 -5.47 -51.94
CA ALA A 940 -21.17 -4.36 -52.67
C ALA A 940 -20.20 -3.20 -52.94
N ALA A 941 -19.30 -2.91 -51.99
CA ALA A 941 -18.20 -1.97 -52.17
C ALA A 941 -16.95 -2.48 -51.43
N LYS A 942 -15.79 -1.89 -51.69
CA LYS A 942 -14.57 -2.23 -50.95
C LYS A 942 -14.70 -1.81 -49.49
N ASP A 943 -14.35 -2.72 -48.60
CA ASP A 943 -14.30 -2.48 -47.17
C ASP A 943 -13.43 -1.26 -46.82
N VAL A 944 -13.87 -0.49 -45.82
CA VAL A 944 -13.07 0.59 -45.23
C VAL A 944 -12.41 0.07 -43.97
N THR A 945 -11.08 0.11 -43.95
CA THR A 945 -10.25 -0.26 -42.80
C THR A 945 -9.54 0.96 -42.23
N ALA A 946 -9.63 1.17 -40.92
CA ALA A 946 -8.88 2.18 -40.18
C ALA A 946 -8.21 1.55 -38.95
N GLN A 947 -7.28 2.26 -38.31
CA GLN A 947 -6.61 1.80 -37.10
C GLN A 947 -6.38 2.92 -36.08
N LYS A 948 -6.36 2.56 -34.79
CA LYS A 948 -5.94 3.40 -33.67
C LYS A 948 -4.88 2.64 -32.87
N GLN A 949 -3.63 3.07 -33.02
CA GLN A 949 -2.55 2.59 -32.18
C GLN A 949 -2.59 3.32 -30.84
N PHE A 950 -2.59 2.57 -29.75
CA PHE A 950 -2.39 3.10 -28.41
C PHE A 950 -0.94 2.88 -27.97
N SER A 951 -0.53 3.58 -26.93
CA SER A 951 0.73 3.35 -26.22
C SER A 951 0.48 3.61 -24.75
N ARG A 952 0.68 2.60 -23.90
CA ARG A 952 0.68 2.80 -22.45
C ARG A 952 2.09 2.61 -21.90
N GLN A 953 2.47 3.51 -21.00
CA GLN A 953 3.66 3.38 -20.18
C GLN A 953 3.23 2.83 -18.82
N GLY A 954 4.05 1.97 -18.24
CA GLY A 954 3.83 1.43 -16.90
C GLY A 954 5.14 1.30 -16.15
N THR A 955 5.03 1.29 -14.83
CA THR A 955 6.16 1.03 -13.94
C THR A 955 6.00 -0.38 -13.41
N GLU A 956 6.86 -1.30 -13.86
CA GLU A 956 7.03 -2.62 -13.27
C GLU A 956 7.80 -2.47 -11.96
N ASP A 957 7.17 -2.89 -10.86
CA ASP A 957 7.80 -3.08 -9.57
C ASP A 957 8.62 -4.39 -9.61
N LEU A 958 9.92 -4.28 -9.41
CA LEU A 958 10.84 -5.40 -9.64
C LEU A 958 10.80 -6.45 -8.53
N VAL A 959 10.17 -6.20 -7.38
CA VAL A 959 10.02 -7.19 -6.31
C VAL A 959 8.72 -7.98 -6.50
N THR A 960 7.59 -7.28 -6.54
CA THR A 960 6.24 -7.85 -6.64
C THR A 960 5.87 -8.33 -8.05
N LYS A 961 6.58 -7.85 -9.08
CA LYS A 961 6.25 -7.99 -10.52
C LYS A 961 4.91 -7.34 -10.92
N GLN A 962 4.32 -6.53 -10.05
CA GLN A 962 3.12 -5.76 -10.37
C GLN A 962 3.48 -4.58 -11.29
N ILE A 963 2.65 -4.33 -12.31
CA ILE A 963 2.84 -3.18 -13.21
C ILE A 963 1.77 -2.13 -12.92
N THR A 964 2.19 -0.96 -12.45
CA THR A 964 1.33 0.21 -12.33
C THR A 964 1.29 0.93 -13.69
N TRP A 965 0.22 0.67 -14.46
CA TRP A 965 0.00 1.30 -15.77
C TRP A 965 -0.51 2.73 -15.64
N GLN A 966 0.00 3.63 -16.49
CA GLN A 966 -0.55 4.97 -16.63
C GLN A 966 -1.86 4.92 -17.45
N PRO A 967 -2.88 5.73 -17.11
CA PRO A 967 -4.13 5.78 -17.87
C PRO A 967 -3.89 6.36 -19.27
N VAL A 968 -4.52 5.76 -20.28
CA VAL A 968 -4.44 6.21 -21.68
C VAL A 968 -5.78 6.82 -22.09
N ALA A 969 -5.72 7.97 -22.76
CA ALA A 969 -6.91 8.61 -23.31
C ALA A 969 -7.54 7.76 -24.43
N SER A 970 -8.87 7.64 -24.39
CA SER A 970 -9.68 7.05 -25.46
C SER A 970 -9.50 7.79 -26.79
N GLN A 971 -9.53 7.07 -27.91
CA GLN A 971 -9.37 7.62 -29.25
C GLN A 971 -10.65 7.46 -30.08
N GLN A 972 -10.94 8.40 -30.98
CA GLN A 972 -12.16 8.36 -31.79
C GLN A 972 -11.89 7.90 -33.23
N PHE A 973 -12.61 6.89 -33.71
CA PHE A 973 -12.81 6.64 -35.14
C PHE A 973 -13.87 7.62 -35.68
N ALA A 974 -13.55 8.30 -36.78
CA ALA A 974 -14.46 9.28 -37.38
C ALA A 974 -15.67 8.59 -38.06
N SER A 975 -16.76 9.33 -38.23
CA SER A 975 -17.91 8.80 -38.99
C SER A 975 -17.54 8.59 -40.45
N VAL A 976 -17.91 7.42 -40.99
CA VAL A 976 -17.64 7.04 -42.38
C VAL A 976 -18.97 7.06 -43.15
N LYS A 977 -19.04 7.82 -44.25
CA LYS A 977 -20.19 7.76 -45.16
C LYS A 977 -20.18 6.46 -45.96
N SER A 978 -21.33 5.81 -46.05
CA SER A 978 -21.51 4.64 -46.90
C SER A 978 -21.43 5.04 -48.38
N PRO A 979 -20.69 4.31 -49.24
CA PRO A 979 -20.62 4.60 -50.67
C PRO A 979 -22.00 4.69 -51.35
N THR A 980 -22.19 5.63 -52.27
CA THR A 980 -23.39 5.64 -53.12
C THR A 980 -23.29 4.53 -54.17
N ILE A 981 -24.20 3.56 -54.13
CA ILE A 981 -24.30 2.49 -55.12
C ILE A 981 -25.59 2.71 -55.94
N THR A 982 -25.46 2.89 -57.26
CA THR A 982 -26.60 3.23 -58.13
C THR A 982 -27.69 2.15 -58.07
N GLY A 983 -28.90 2.57 -57.68
CA GLY A 983 -30.06 1.67 -57.55
C GLY A 983 -30.14 0.88 -56.25
N TYR A 984 -29.27 1.16 -55.28
CA TYR A 984 -29.30 0.51 -53.96
C TYR A 984 -29.25 1.55 -52.83
N THR A 985 -30.03 1.28 -51.77
CA THR A 985 -30.04 2.05 -50.53
C THR A 985 -29.33 1.23 -49.45
N PRO A 986 -28.29 1.77 -48.77
CA PRO A 986 -27.71 1.12 -47.61
C PRO A 986 -28.65 1.23 -46.40
N ASP A 987 -28.66 0.21 -45.55
CA ASP A 987 -29.29 0.23 -44.22
C ASP A 987 -28.76 1.37 -43.32
N GLN A 988 -27.50 1.79 -43.50
CA GLN A 988 -26.91 2.95 -42.84
C GLN A 988 -26.30 3.91 -43.88
N LEU A 989 -26.80 5.14 -43.96
CA LEU A 989 -26.24 6.19 -44.84
C LEU A 989 -24.83 6.63 -44.39
N SER A 990 -24.55 6.55 -43.10
CA SER A 990 -23.22 6.76 -42.51
C SER A 990 -23.06 5.97 -41.24
N ILE A 991 -21.92 5.32 -41.09
CA ILE A 991 -21.49 4.64 -39.87
C ILE A 991 -21.10 5.73 -38.85
N PRO A 992 -21.69 5.75 -37.64
CA PRO A 992 -21.41 6.77 -36.65
C PRO A 992 -19.98 6.64 -36.09
N ALA A 993 -19.41 7.79 -35.70
CA ALA A 993 -18.13 7.85 -35.01
C ALA A 993 -18.21 7.06 -33.69
N ILE A 994 -17.15 6.31 -33.36
CA ILE A 994 -17.08 5.52 -32.11
C ILE A 994 -15.83 5.90 -31.32
N MET A 995 -15.96 5.97 -30.00
CA MET A 995 -14.82 6.05 -29.09
C MET A 995 -14.33 4.63 -28.82
N VAL A 996 -13.02 4.41 -28.95
CA VAL A 996 -12.35 3.17 -28.56
C VAL A 996 -11.31 3.46 -27.48
N ASN A 997 -11.14 2.50 -26.58
CA ASN A 997 -10.23 2.53 -25.46
C ASN A 997 -9.06 1.56 -25.69
N TYR A 998 -8.07 1.64 -24.80
CA TYR A 998 -6.84 0.87 -24.89
C TYR A 998 -7.04 -0.67 -24.91
N ASN A 999 -8.10 -1.19 -24.26
CA ASN A 999 -8.39 -2.63 -24.11
C ASN A 999 -9.40 -3.16 -25.15
N ASP A 1000 -9.93 -2.32 -26.03
CA ASP A 1000 -11.07 -2.70 -26.88
C ASP A 1000 -10.64 -3.67 -28.01
N GLY A 1001 -11.56 -4.55 -28.41
CA GLY A 1001 -11.34 -5.45 -29.55
C GLY A 1001 -11.48 -4.75 -30.90
N ASP A 1002 -11.04 -5.42 -31.98
CA ASP A 1002 -11.23 -4.92 -33.36
C ASP A 1002 -12.73 -4.71 -33.68
N VAL A 1003 -13.07 -3.51 -34.13
CA VAL A 1003 -14.44 -3.05 -34.37
C VAL A 1003 -14.87 -3.43 -35.79
N VAL A 1004 -15.54 -4.57 -35.93
CA VAL A 1004 -16.10 -5.03 -37.21
C VAL A 1004 -17.56 -4.57 -37.35
N ARG A 1005 -17.84 -3.77 -38.39
CA ARG A 1005 -19.18 -3.26 -38.72
C ARG A 1005 -19.60 -3.70 -40.13
N ARG A 1006 -20.90 -3.70 -40.40
CA ARG A 1006 -21.48 -4.12 -41.69
C ARG A 1006 -22.57 -3.14 -42.11
N VAL A 1007 -22.56 -2.78 -43.39
CA VAL A 1007 -23.60 -2.01 -44.06
C VAL A 1007 -24.16 -2.86 -45.21
N THR A 1008 -25.47 -3.01 -45.23
CA THR A 1008 -26.22 -3.87 -46.16
C THR A 1008 -26.95 -3.03 -47.19
N TYR A 1009 -26.62 -3.22 -48.46
CA TYR A 1009 -27.27 -2.58 -49.59
C TYR A 1009 -28.48 -3.38 -50.05
N THR A 1010 -29.64 -2.74 -49.97
CA THR A 1010 -30.91 -3.26 -50.47
C THR A 1010 -31.27 -2.58 -51.79
N PRO A 1011 -31.86 -3.28 -52.77
CA PRO A 1011 -32.35 -2.65 -54.00
C PRO A 1011 -33.36 -1.54 -53.67
N ALA A 1012 -33.12 -0.35 -54.20
CA ALA A 1012 -33.98 0.82 -53.94
C ALA A 1012 -35.39 0.59 -54.50
N GLU A 1013 -36.41 1.05 -53.78
CA GLU A 1013 -37.80 1.05 -54.27
C GLU A 1013 -38.02 2.24 -55.19
N LEU A 1014 -38.66 1.98 -56.32
CA LEU A 1014 -38.75 2.86 -57.48
C LEU A 1014 -40.18 2.89 -58.01
N GLN A 1015 -40.50 3.98 -58.69
CA GLN A 1015 -41.80 4.20 -59.32
C GLN A 1015 -41.63 4.14 -60.84
N ALA A 1016 -42.69 3.66 -61.50
CA ALA A 1016 -42.87 3.67 -62.93
C ALA A 1016 -44.26 4.21 -63.26
N THR A 1017 -44.38 4.83 -64.43
CA THR A 1017 -45.63 5.42 -64.93
C THR A 1017 -45.78 5.10 -66.42
N ILE A 1018 -46.95 4.69 -66.87
CA ILE A 1018 -47.27 4.56 -68.30
C ILE A 1018 -48.47 5.44 -68.66
N LYS A 1019 -48.41 6.12 -69.81
CA LYS A 1019 -49.48 6.99 -70.31
C LYS A 1019 -50.04 6.49 -71.64
N TYR A 1020 -51.35 6.31 -71.67
CA TYR A 1020 -52.09 6.03 -72.91
C TYR A 1020 -52.57 7.37 -73.47
N ILE A 1021 -52.27 7.66 -74.74
CA ILE A 1021 -52.46 8.99 -75.35
C ILE A 1021 -53.16 8.84 -76.70
N ASP A 1022 -54.16 9.68 -76.98
CA ASP A 1022 -54.72 9.84 -78.31
C ASP A 1022 -53.82 10.77 -79.14
N ASP A 1023 -53.12 10.19 -80.12
CA ASP A 1023 -52.16 10.87 -81.00
C ASP A 1023 -52.80 11.98 -81.87
N ASN A 1024 -54.14 11.94 -82.08
CA ASN A 1024 -54.85 12.94 -82.87
C ASN A 1024 -55.13 14.24 -82.10
N THR A 1025 -55.30 14.15 -80.77
CA THR A 1025 -55.69 15.28 -79.90
C THR A 1025 -54.62 15.65 -78.88
N GLY A 1026 -53.66 14.77 -78.61
CA GLY A 1026 -52.69 14.89 -77.52
C GLY A 1026 -53.27 14.61 -76.13
N ALA A 1027 -54.54 14.16 -76.04
CA ALA A 1027 -55.19 13.88 -74.77
C ALA A 1027 -54.64 12.59 -74.12
N VAL A 1028 -54.30 12.67 -72.84
CA VAL A 1028 -53.97 11.48 -72.02
C VAL A 1028 -55.29 10.79 -71.65
N LEU A 1029 -55.48 9.58 -72.15
CA LEU A 1029 -56.68 8.76 -71.94
C LEU A 1029 -56.69 8.09 -70.56
N GLN A 1030 -55.51 7.65 -70.10
CA GLN A 1030 -55.29 7.03 -68.78
C GLN A 1030 -53.80 7.11 -68.41
N THR A 1031 -53.50 7.05 -67.12
CA THR A 1031 -52.13 6.94 -66.59
C THR A 1031 -52.11 5.87 -65.51
N ASP A 1032 -51.36 4.79 -65.72
CA ASP A 1032 -51.15 3.76 -64.70
C ASP A 1032 -49.80 3.99 -64.01
N ASN A 1033 -49.72 3.69 -62.71
CA ASN A 1033 -48.48 3.70 -61.93
C ASN A 1033 -48.15 2.29 -61.41
N GLY A 1034 -46.87 2.02 -61.18
CA GLY A 1034 -46.40 0.75 -60.62
C GLY A 1034 -45.16 0.93 -59.75
N THR A 1035 -45.12 0.29 -58.59
CA THR A 1035 -43.98 0.27 -57.66
C THR A 1035 -43.23 -1.07 -57.70
N GLY A 1036 -41.91 -1.02 -57.54
CA GLY A 1036 -41.05 -2.21 -57.50
C GLY A 1036 -39.60 -1.85 -57.24
N LYS A 1037 -38.72 -2.85 -57.10
CA LYS A 1037 -37.33 -2.60 -56.70
C LYS A 1037 -36.40 -2.50 -57.91
N TYR A 1038 -35.24 -1.89 -57.73
CA TYR A 1038 -34.23 -1.78 -58.79
C TYR A 1038 -33.92 -3.15 -59.42
N GLN A 1039 -33.96 -3.21 -60.75
CA GLN A 1039 -33.86 -4.43 -61.56
C GLN A 1039 -35.04 -5.42 -61.48
N ASP A 1040 -36.12 -5.18 -60.73
CA ASP A 1040 -37.35 -5.96 -60.90
C ASP A 1040 -38.05 -5.64 -62.23
N PRO A 1041 -38.80 -6.58 -62.84
CA PRO A 1041 -39.66 -6.27 -63.98
C PRO A 1041 -40.77 -5.30 -63.59
N ILE A 1042 -40.95 -4.24 -64.37
CA ILE A 1042 -42.02 -3.25 -64.16
C ILE A 1042 -43.38 -3.91 -64.42
N LYS A 1043 -44.33 -3.65 -63.53
CA LYS A 1043 -45.72 -4.12 -63.64
C LYS A 1043 -46.64 -2.98 -63.24
N PHE A 1044 -47.65 -2.74 -64.06
CA PHE A 1044 -48.74 -1.82 -63.79
C PHE A 1044 -49.95 -2.59 -63.22
N ALA A 1045 -50.91 -1.88 -62.63
CA ALA A 1045 -52.11 -2.49 -62.05
C ALA A 1045 -52.94 -3.24 -63.11
N ASN A 1046 -52.99 -2.71 -64.34
CA ASN A 1046 -53.55 -3.35 -65.52
C ASN A 1046 -52.42 -3.94 -66.38
N ASP A 1047 -52.68 -5.05 -67.07
CA ASP A 1047 -51.75 -5.52 -68.12
C ASP A 1047 -51.84 -4.58 -69.33
N VAL A 1048 -50.70 -3.99 -69.71
CA VAL A 1048 -50.60 -2.99 -70.77
C VAL A 1048 -51.13 -3.51 -72.12
N ASN A 1049 -50.92 -4.80 -72.44
CA ASN A 1049 -51.41 -5.40 -73.68
C ASN A 1049 -52.92 -5.65 -73.68
N THR A 1050 -53.52 -5.72 -72.49
CA THR A 1050 -54.97 -5.84 -72.29
C THR A 1050 -55.60 -4.44 -72.37
N GLN A 1051 -55.05 -3.46 -71.66
CA GLN A 1051 -55.50 -2.06 -71.71
C GLN A 1051 -55.43 -1.48 -73.14
N ILE A 1052 -54.39 -1.80 -73.91
CA ILE A 1052 -54.30 -1.43 -75.34
C ILE A 1052 -55.47 -2.02 -76.14
N LYS A 1053 -55.80 -3.31 -75.96
CA LYS A 1053 -56.91 -3.97 -76.66
C LYS A 1053 -58.27 -3.42 -76.27
N ASP A 1054 -58.44 -3.02 -75.02
CA ASP A 1054 -59.67 -2.39 -74.55
C ASP A 1054 -59.89 -1.04 -75.23
N TYR A 1055 -58.82 -0.29 -75.56
CA TYR A 1055 -58.89 0.90 -76.41
C TYR A 1055 -59.11 0.58 -77.90
N GLU A 1056 -58.48 -0.46 -78.45
CA GLU A 1056 -58.76 -0.94 -79.82
C GLU A 1056 -60.24 -1.35 -79.97
N GLY A 1057 -60.82 -1.99 -78.95
CA GLY A 1057 -62.25 -2.31 -78.87
C GLY A 1057 -63.18 -1.09 -78.77
N GLN A 1058 -62.66 0.06 -78.34
CA GLN A 1058 -63.36 1.35 -78.34
C GLN A 1058 -63.19 2.13 -79.66
N GLY A 1059 -62.45 1.59 -80.63
CA GLY A 1059 -62.24 2.19 -81.96
C GLY A 1059 -60.95 2.99 -82.13
N TYR A 1060 -60.06 3.02 -81.13
CA TYR A 1060 -58.70 3.53 -81.30
C TYR A 1060 -57.85 2.56 -82.14
N THR A 1061 -56.65 2.97 -82.53
CA THR A 1061 -55.66 2.11 -83.20
C THR A 1061 -54.29 2.43 -82.64
N LEU A 1062 -53.51 1.41 -82.27
CA LEU A 1062 -52.20 1.61 -81.66
C LEU A 1062 -51.21 2.24 -82.65
N VAL A 1063 -50.81 3.49 -82.40
CA VAL A 1063 -49.80 4.21 -83.19
C VAL A 1063 -48.38 3.79 -82.79
N SER A 1064 -48.10 3.75 -81.49
CA SER A 1064 -46.82 3.26 -80.95
C SER A 1064 -46.96 2.78 -79.50
N ASN A 1065 -46.01 1.96 -79.06
CA ASN A 1065 -45.84 1.57 -77.67
C ASN A 1065 -44.33 1.45 -77.39
N ASN A 1066 -43.84 2.11 -76.33
CA ASN A 1066 -42.46 2.07 -75.87
C ASN A 1066 -42.25 1.11 -74.67
N PHE A 1067 -43.31 0.61 -74.04
CA PHE A 1067 -43.26 -0.37 -72.96
C PHE A 1067 -43.27 -1.81 -73.49
N ALA A 1068 -42.19 -2.53 -73.19
CA ALA A 1068 -41.90 -3.88 -73.64
C ALA A 1068 -41.44 -4.78 -72.48
N GLY A 1069 -41.95 -4.54 -71.26
CA GLY A 1069 -41.58 -5.31 -70.06
C GLY A 1069 -40.20 -4.94 -69.50
N GLN A 1070 -39.83 -3.65 -69.56
CA GLN A 1070 -38.60 -3.13 -68.96
C GLN A 1070 -38.49 -3.44 -67.46
N LYS A 1071 -37.27 -3.40 -66.94
CA LYS A 1071 -36.97 -3.45 -65.50
C LYS A 1071 -36.83 -2.04 -64.93
N TYR A 1072 -37.13 -1.87 -63.64
CA TYR A 1072 -36.95 -0.61 -62.91
C TYR A 1072 -35.49 -0.13 -63.01
N GLN A 1073 -35.31 1.05 -63.61
CA GLN A 1073 -34.07 1.80 -63.64
C GLN A 1073 -33.97 2.66 -62.38
N ALA A 1074 -32.75 2.95 -61.92
CA ALA A 1074 -32.43 3.68 -60.68
C ALA A 1074 -32.79 5.19 -60.70
N ASP A 1075 -33.70 5.59 -61.58
CA ASP A 1075 -34.13 6.95 -61.85
C ASP A 1075 -35.57 6.87 -62.37
N ASN A 1076 -36.53 7.35 -61.58
CA ASN A 1076 -37.96 7.25 -61.90
C ASN A 1076 -38.31 7.97 -63.22
N ALA A 1077 -37.55 8.99 -63.64
CA ALA A 1077 -37.78 9.65 -64.93
C ALA A 1077 -37.49 8.72 -66.13
N LYS A 1078 -36.69 7.67 -65.93
CA LYS A 1078 -36.39 6.62 -66.92
C LYS A 1078 -37.33 5.40 -66.83
N ASN A 1079 -38.29 5.44 -65.90
CA ASN A 1079 -39.36 4.46 -65.74
C ASN A 1079 -40.72 5.03 -66.21
N THR A 1080 -40.70 6.14 -66.94
CA THR A 1080 -41.87 6.73 -67.61
C THR A 1080 -41.98 6.19 -69.04
N PHE A 1081 -43.18 5.80 -69.44
CA PHE A 1081 -43.52 5.23 -70.74
C PHE A 1081 -44.66 6.03 -71.39
#